data_AF-F6G9R0-F1
#
_entry.id   AF-F6G9R0-F1
#
_cell.length_a   1.000
_cell.length_b   1.000
_cell.length_c   1.000
_cell.angle_alpha   90.00
_cell.angle_beta   90.00
_cell.angle_gamma   90.00
#
_symmetry.space_group_name_H-M   'P 1'
#
loop_
_entity.id
_entity.type
_entity.pdbx_description
1 polymer ?
#
loop_
_entity_poly.entity_id
_entity_poly.type
_entity_poly.pdbx_seq_one_letter_code
_entity_poly.pdbx_strand_id
1 'polypeptide(L)'
;MSVRLCPVQVAIRATAVAPERLAGAMRRPPVVSRATRYSEVFPPWHDSAVAARLPDARHRPRSRQPRPAKTMTLRTTATRRLAAFLTLSAALAACGGADASDSAVAQASPIRTASVTSSGVPYGVQACSKASAWGTSTARSAWVYPANNRLAYKTLNAHGDTIMDYASAGYMGGGVALPAPSATVTVKPLGNGRDDTQNIQNAIDQVSGLPVGSNGLRGVVLLVRGTFSVQDTLTISASGVVLRGSGSGTNGTVVNNTSPLQNGTSPAVPTPGTPTGQTLLQVGGSGGRYALSTTANVTDSYVPAGALTLTLDSTSGFHVGDAVLIQRPVTQAWVNFMRMADLGSGKNWISVGSTLNTPRRIAAIAGSRITLDVPVSDSMDATYLNPPGTRVSLYTLGGQIQQVGIEHLRLVGVPRTSYTNNNMLAMDNTADAWVSDVVGDNFTSGLILGSKASRVTVTQVALTHENNGADVPCKGAKFAEISVGGTQVLVDRSSSTGAAASFYYATAARVPGPNVLLNFKGTPDTVCGSSSIQPHQRWATGLLIDGATLAANPVSTNAYSIDLTNRGTAGTGQGWAIGWGVVWNSVGAFNVQAPPGSMNWLIGSTGAVMPQTTEAAGDVDSLNVPVAPKSLYLAQLCQRSGPGALTRIGY
;
A
#
# COMPACT_ATOMS: atom_id res chain seq x y z
N MET A 1 -48.36 -30.40 -46.40
CA MET A 1 -47.71 -29.06 -46.47
C MET A 1 -46.22 -29.31 -46.30
N SER A 2 -45.41 -29.28 -47.37
CA SER A 2 -45.04 -28.10 -48.18
C SER A 2 -44.02 -27.24 -47.40
N VAL A 3 -42.70 -27.36 -47.68
CA VAL A 3 -41.95 -26.75 -48.81
C VAL A 3 -41.68 -25.26 -48.53
N ARG A 4 -40.43 -24.76 -48.52
CA ARG A 4 -39.11 -25.35 -48.85
C ARG A 4 -37.99 -24.64 -48.06
N LEU A 5 -36.89 -25.35 -47.79
CA LEU A 5 -35.57 -24.74 -47.58
C LEU A 5 -34.78 -24.80 -48.89
N CYS A 6 -34.15 -23.69 -49.28
CA CYS A 6 -33.14 -23.63 -50.34
C CYS A 6 -31.96 -22.78 -49.84
N PRO A 7 -30.82 -23.39 -49.46
CA PRO A 7 -29.53 -22.71 -49.37
C PRO A 7 -28.84 -22.69 -50.76
N VAL A 8 -27.51 -22.47 -50.79
CA VAL A 8 -26.49 -22.97 -51.77
C VAL A 8 -25.62 -21.88 -52.44
N GLN A 9 -24.33 -21.84 -52.02
CA GLN A 9 -23.11 -21.46 -52.79
C GLN A 9 -23.04 -19.99 -53.32
N VAL A 10 -21.96 -19.44 -53.90
CA VAL A 10 -20.73 -19.91 -54.59
C VAL A 10 -19.56 -19.02 -54.07
N ALA A 11 -18.45 -19.51 -53.50
CA ALA A 11 -17.30 -20.28 -54.05
C ALA A 11 -16.36 -19.49 -55.01
N ILE A 12 -15.19 -20.09 -55.33
CA ILE A 12 -14.07 -19.63 -56.21
C ILE A 12 -12.91 -18.91 -55.48
N ARG A 13 -11.63 -19.31 -55.65
CA ARG A 13 -11.02 -20.56 -56.16
C ARG A 13 -9.60 -20.69 -55.56
N ALA A 14 -9.10 -21.92 -55.46
CA ALA A 14 -7.66 -22.16 -55.44
C ALA A 14 -7.17 -22.46 -56.86
N THR A 15 -5.97 -21.98 -57.23
CA THR A 15 -5.24 -22.38 -58.44
C THR A 15 -3.76 -22.47 -58.12
N ALA A 16 -3.22 -23.69 -58.10
CA ALA A 16 -1.79 -23.92 -58.09
C ALA A 16 -1.30 -24.04 -59.53
N VAL A 17 -0.24 -23.31 -59.86
CA VAL A 17 0.56 -23.49 -61.08
C VAL A 17 2.03 -23.39 -60.68
N ALA A 18 2.85 -24.27 -61.24
CA ALA A 18 4.30 -24.30 -61.07
C ALA A 18 4.95 -24.60 -62.43
N PRO A 19 6.28 -24.59 -62.54
CA PRO A 19 7.12 -23.43 -62.28
C PRO A 19 8.00 -23.12 -63.50
N GLU A 20 8.43 -21.87 -63.67
CA GLU A 20 9.42 -21.56 -64.70
C GLU A 20 10.51 -20.59 -64.22
N ARG A 21 11.71 -20.75 -64.79
CA ARG A 21 12.93 -20.02 -64.39
C ARG A 21 13.11 -18.78 -65.25
N LEU A 22 13.58 -17.69 -64.65
CA LEU A 22 14.52 -16.77 -65.31
C LEU A 22 15.33 -16.01 -64.24
N ALA A 23 16.57 -15.65 -64.57
CA ALA A 23 17.51 -15.03 -63.63
C ALA A 23 17.53 -13.50 -63.80
N GLY A 24 17.65 -12.77 -62.69
CA GLY A 24 17.79 -11.32 -62.69
C GLY A 24 18.18 -10.81 -61.30
N ALA A 25 19.44 -10.41 -61.13
CA ALA A 25 19.96 -9.99 -59.83
C ALA A 25 19.67 -8.51 -59.55
N MET A 26 19.00 -8.21 -58.44
CA MET A 26 18.98 -6.86 -57.86
C MET A 26 18.94 -6.94 -56.34
N ARG A 27 19.94 -6.38 -55.67
CA ARG A 27 20.04 -6.35 -54.20
C ARG A 27 19.05 -5.32 -53.63
N ARG A 28 18.31 -5.70 -52.58
CA ARG A 28 17.65 -4.77 -51.65
C ARG A 28 18.11 -5.09 -50.21
N PRO A 29 18.22 -4.10 -49.32
CA PRO A 29 18.67 -4.30 -47.95
C PRO A 29 17.62 -5.06 -47.10
N PRO A 30 18.03 -5.72 -46.00
CA PRO A 30 17.11 -6.45 -45.15
C PRO A 30 16.16 -5.51 -44.41
N VAL A 31 14.85 -5.80 -44.46
CA VAL A 31 13.85 -5.15 -43.62
C VAL A 31 14.04 -5.65 -42.18
N VAL A 32 14.60 -4.82 -41.31
CA VAL A 32 14.68 -5.09 -39.88
C VAL A 32 13.29 -4.95 -39.27
N SER A 33 12.63 -6.07 -39.00
CA SER A 33 11.42 -6.11 -38.19
C SER A 33 11.77 -5.73 -36.75
N ARG A 34 11.66 -4.44 -36.42
CA ARG A 34 11.72 -3.96 -35.03
C ARG A 34 10.54 -4.52 -34.25
N ALA A 35 10.75 -5.66 -33.61
CA ALA A 35 9.86 -6.16 -32.57
C ALA A 35 9.93 -5.21 -31.36
N THR A 36 8.95 -4.31 -31.24
CA THR A 36 8.86 -3.32 -30.17
C THR A 36 8.64 -4.03 -28.82
N ARG A 37 9.74 -4.27 -28.10
CA ARG A 37 9.68 -4.81 -26.73
C ARG A 37 9.15 -3.73 -25.79
N TYR A 38 7.87 -3.82 -25.43
CA TYR A 38 7.34 -3.07 -24.29
C TYR A 38 7.92 -3.64 -23.00
N SER A 39 8.76 -2.85 -22.33
CA SER A 39 9.33 -3.12 -21.00
C SER A 39 8.29 -2.94 -19.89
N GLU A 40 8.55 -3.50 -18.70
CA GLU A 40 7.58 -3.49 -17.60
C GLU A 40 7.32 -2.10 -17.01
N VAL A 41 6.07 -1.86 -16.65
CA VAL A 41 5.58 -0.64 -16.01
C VAL A 41 5.73 -0.68 -14.48
N PHE A 42 6.35 -1.71 -13.89
CA PHE A 42 6.67 -1.77 -12.46
C PHE A 42 7.97 -2.56 -12.21
N PRO A 43 9.03 -1.95 -11.64
CA PRO A 43 10.30 -2.63 -11.44
C PRO A 43 10.25 -3.71 -10.33
N PRO A 44 11.11 -4.75 -10.42
CA PRO A 44 11.28 -5.71 -9.34
C PRO A 44 12.03 -5.08 -8.15
N TRP A 45 11.42 -5.11 -6.97
CA TRP A 45 12.04 -4.70 -5.70
C TRP A 45 13.15 -5.70 -5.32
N HIS A 46 14.40 -5.36 -5.60
CA HIS A 46 15.56 -6.21 -5.33
C HIS A 46 16.14 -5.99 -3.93
N ASP A 47 15.84 -6.91 -3.00
CA ASP A 47 16.65 -7.12 -1.80
C ASP A 47 17.98 -7.77 -2.19
N SER A 48 19.00 -6.95 -2.51
CA SER A 48 20.32 -7.40 -2.95
C SER A 48 21.16 -8.01 -1.82
N ALA A 49 20.94 -9.30 -1.54
CA ALA A 49 21.85 -10.14 -0.76
C ALA A 49 22.88 -10.81 -1.69
N VAL A 50 24.06 -10.21 -1.85
CA VAL A 50 25.17 -10.79 -2.61
C VAL A 50 26.15 -11.47 -1.65
N ALA A 51 26.22 -12.80 -1.71
CA ALA A 51 27.19 -13.58 -0.94
C ALA A 51 28.61 -13.34 -1.47
N ALA A 52 29.51 -12.86 -0.60
CA ALA A 52 30.91 -12.64 -0.96
C ALA A 52 31.63 -13.98 -1.17
N ARG A 53 32.18 -14.20 -2.38
CA ARG A 53 33.14 -15.28 -2.64
C ARG A 53 34.56 -14.73 -2.52
N LEU A 54 35.38 -15.38 -1.70
CA LEU A 54 36.83 -15.17 -1.64
C LEU A 54 37.51 -15.69 -2.91
N PRO A 55 38.53 -14.98 -3.43
CA PRO A 55 39.62 -15.56 -4.20
C PRO A 55 40.87 -15.74 -3.33
N ASP A 56 41.55 -16.89 -3.45
CA ASP A 56 42.84 -17.18 -2.80
C ASP A 56 44.02 -16.46 -3.49
N ALA A 57 45.15 -16.34 -2.80
CA ALA A 57 46.31 -15.57 -3.22
C ALA A 57 47.32 -16.36 -4.09
N ARG A 58 47.99 -15.65 -5.02
CA ARG A 58 49.42 -15.85 -5.37
C ARG A 58 49.95 -14.81 -6.38
N HIS A 59 50.75 -13.86 -5.90
CA HIS A 59 52.20 -13.73 -6.22
C HIS A 59 52.83 -12.45 -5.62
N ARG A 60 54.16 -12.45 -5.52
CA ARG A 60 55.04 -11.34 -5.04
C ARG A 60 56.05 -10.97 -6.18
N PRO A 61 57.08 -10.14 -5.97
CA PRO A 61 57.00 -8.67 -5.92
C PRO A 61 58.06 -7.99 -6.82
N ARG A 62 58.03 -6.66 -6.94
CA ARG A 62 59.26 -5.85 -7.18
C ARG A 62 59.29 -4.59 -6.32
N SER A 63 60.49 -4.04 -6.13
CA SER A 63 60.84 -3.16 -5.01
C SER A 63 61.34 -1.77 -5.44
N ARG A 64 61.22 -0.80 -4.53
CA ARG A 64 62.17 0.31 -4.33
C ARG A 64 62.00 0.94 -2.93
N GLN A 65 63.04 1.62 -2.46
CA GLN A 65 63.24 2.23 -1.13
C GLN A 65 64.12 3.50 -1.32
N PRO A 66 64.41 4.35 -0.30
CA PRO A 66 63.51 4.93 0.71
C PRO A 66 63.87 6.40 1.12
N ARG A 67 63.00 7.05 1.94
CA ARG A 67 63.37 8.12 2.93
C ARG A 67 63.88 9.48 2.36
N PRO A 68 64.08 10.54 3.19
CA PRO A 68 63.93 10.66 4.65
C PRO A 68 62.79 11.60 5.14
N ALA A 69 62.75 11.87 6.45
CA ALA A 69 61.72 12.63 7.15
C ALA A 69 62.31 13.80 7.97
N LYS A 70 61.44 14.64 8.57
CA LYS A 70 61.77 15.51 9.72
C LYS A 70 60.66 15.44 10.78
N THR A 71 60.98 15.88 11.99
CA THR A 71 60.35 15.42 13.24
C THR A 71 59.94 16.61 14.12
N MET A 72 58.85 16.48 14.89
CA MET A 72 58.73 17.15 16.19
C MET A 72 57.82 16.35 17.14
N THR A 73 58.06 16.44 18.46
CA THR A 73 57.60 15.41 19.43
C THR A 73 57.16 15.99 20.78
N LEU A 74 55.92 15.69 21.18
CA LEU A 74 55.31 15.59 22.53
C LEU A 74 55.88 16.35 23.76
N ARG A 75 54.96 16.94 24.56
CA ARG A 75 54.58 16.48 25.93
C ARG A 75 53.33 17.25 26.44
N THR A 76 52.22 16.56 26.79
CA THR A 76 51.70 16.22 28.17
C THR A 76 51.40 17.45 29.06
N THR A 77 50.37 17.49 29.93
CA THR A 77 49.83 16.44 30.84
C THR A 77 48.38 16.74 31.32
N ALA A 78 47.72 15.84 32.06
CA ALA A 78 46.41 16.02 32.74
C ALA A 78 46.55 16.84 34.08
N THR A 79 45.53 17.17 34.92
CA THR A 79 44.46 16.32 35.52
C THR A 79 43.32 17.15 36.20
N ARG A 80 42.30 16.46 36.77
CA ARG A 80 41.01 16.93 37.37
C ARG A 80 41.11 17.71 38.72
N ARG A 81 40.05 18.49 39.08
CA ARG A 81 39.05 18.31 40.21
C ARG A 81 38.68 19.56 41.09
N LEU A 82 37.36 19.87 41.14
CA LEU A 82 36.45 20.28 42.25
C LEU A 82 36.63 21.52 43.18
N ALA A 83 35.48 22.20 43.44
CA ALA A 83 35.02 22.91 44.67
C ALA A 83 35.66 24.27 45.09
N ALA A 84 35.02 25.20 45.84
CA ALA A 84 33.60 25.55 46.13
C ALA A 84 33.51 26.87 46.98
N PHE A 85 32.29 27.33 47.39
CA PHE A 85 31.98 28.42 48.38
C PHE A 85 32.24 29.90 47.95
N LEU A 86 31.54 30.97 48.41
CA LEU A 86 30.15 31.18 48.95
C LEU A 86 29.82 32.72 49.17
N THR A 87 28.53 33.11 49.24
CA THR A 87 27.93 34.28 50.01
C THR A 87 28.28 35.75 49.61
N LEU A 88 27.55 36.85 49.98
CA LEU A 88 26.30 37.12 50.75
C LEU A 88 25.59 38.45 50.31
N SER A 89 24.31 38.64 50.68
CA SER A 89 23.61 39.91 51.05
C SER A 89 23.27 41.01 50.01
N ALA A 90 22.25 41.89 50.21
CA ALA A 90 20.97 41.82 51.00
C ALA A 90 20.11 43.11 50.80
N ALA A 91 18.78 42.99 51.03
CA ALA A 91 17.82 44.06 51.46
C ALA A 91 17.54 45.26 50.50
N LEU A 92 16.36 45.91 50.41
CA LEU A 92 14.97 45.80 50.95
C LEU A 92 14.03 46.66 50.01
N ALA A 93 12.69 46.86 50.12
CA ALA A 93 11.60 46.49 51.03
C ALA A 93 10.20 46.58 50.33
N ALA A 94 9.12 46.26 51.08
CA ALA A 94 7.77 46.90 51.18
C ALA A 94 7.13 47.69 50.00
N CYS A 95 5.83 47.59 49.66
CA CYS A 95 4.63 46.89 50.19
C CYS A 95 3.65 46.59 49.01
N GLY A 96 2.62 45.73 49.10
CA GLY A 96 2.19 44.81 50.18
C GLY A 96 0.71 44.36 50.03
N GLY A 97 0.40 43.09 50.34
CA GLY A 97 -0.95 42.49 50.35
C GLY A 97 -1.54 42.15 48.96
N ALA A 98 -2.44 41.17 48.79
CA ALA A 98 -3.00 40.15 49.70
C ALA A 98 -3.72 39.08 48.86
N ASP A 99 -3.92 37.81 49.23
CA ASP A 99 -3.34 36.92 50.25
C ASP A 99 -3.57 35.45 49.81
N ALA A 100 -3.00 34.43 50.49
CA ALA A 100 -3.04 33.03 50.01
C ALA A 100 -3.07 31.94 51.11
N SER A 101 -3.76 30.83 50.82
CA SER A 101 -3.58 29.49 51.43
C SER A 101 -4.22 28.44 50.50
N ASP A 102 -3.77 27.19 50.38
CA ASP A 102 -2.57 26.54 50.93
C ASP A 102 -1.94 25.57 49.89
N SER A 103 -0.74 25.03 50.14
CA SER A 103 0.07 24.36 49.11
C SER A 103 0.67 22.99 49.49
N ALA A 104 0.83 22.13 48.47
CA ALA A 104 1.56 20.84 48.49
C ALA A 104 0.90 19.74 49.38
N VAL A 105 1.28 18.46 49.35
CA VAL A 105 2.49 17.79 48.81
C VAL A 105 2.10 16.56 47.98
N ALA A 106 2.76 16.35 46.84
CA ALA A 106 2.67 15.10 46.08
C ALA A 106 3.65 14.06 46.65
N GLN A 107 3.15 12.92 47.14
CA GLN A 107 3.95 11.73 47.44
C GLN A 107 3.55 10.57 46.52
N ALA A 108 4.53 9.84 46.01
CA ALA A 108 4.30 8.63 45.26
C ALA A 108 3.89 7.47 46.17
N SER A 109 3.01 6.59 45.69
CA SER A 109 2.62 5.35 46.36
C SER A 109 2.20 4.29 45.35
N PRO A 110 2.27 2.99 45.69
CA PRO A 110 2.63 1.96 44.73
C PRO A 110 1.48 1.45 43.85
N ILE A 111 1.87 0.88 42.71
CA ILE A 111 1.02 0.08 41.83
C ILE A 111 0.43 -1.08 42.63
N ARG A 112 -0.87 -1.03 42.95
CA ARG A 112 -1.59 -2.19 43.46
C ARG A 112 -1.86 -3.17 42.32
N THR A 113 -1.38 -4.40 42.46
CA THR A 113 -1.73 -5.52 41.60
C THR A 113 -3.22 -5.86 41.76
N ALA A 114 -4.05 -5.38 40.84
CA ALA A 114 -5.46 -5.77 40.77
C ALA A 114 -5.56 -7.22 40.24
N SER A 115 -6.03 -8.13 41.09
CA SER A 115 -6.29 -9.53 40.73
C SER A 115 -7.41 -9.63 39.70
N VAL A 116 -7.14 -10.28 38.56
CA VAL A 116 -8.15 -10.49 37.51
C VAL A 116 -9.13 -11.60 37.93
N THR A 117 -10.23 -11.20 38.58
CA THR A 117 -11.44 -12.02 38.67
C THR A 117 -12.29 -11.81 37.41
N SER A 118 -12.81 -12.90 36.85
CA SER A 118 -13.53 -12.91 35.58
C SER A 118 -15.03 -12.54 35.74
N SER A 119 -15.79 -12.64 34.64
CA SER A 119 -17.26 -12.44 34.54
C SER A 119 -17.80 -11.01 34.71
N GLY A 120 -17.44 -10.13 33.77
CA GLY A 120 -18.22 -8.92 33.46
C GLY A 120 -18.14 -8.61 31.97
N VAL A 121 -19.28 -8.57 31.26
CA VAL A 121 -19.32 -8.19 29.83
C VAL A 121 -19.17 -6.67 29.71
N PRO A 122 -18.18 -6.14 28.98
CA PRO A 122 -18.06 -4.70 28.79
C PRO A 122 -19.27 -4.11 28.06
N TYR A 123 -19.87 -3.06 28.63
CA TYR A 123 -20.91 -2.27 27.98
C TYR A 123 -20.34 -1.63 26.70
N GLY A 124 -20.68 -2.21 25.54
CA GLY A 124 -20.22 -1.76 24.23
C GLY A 124 -20.67 -2.66 23.08
N VAL A 125 -20.69 -3.98 23.31
CA VAL A 125 -21.06 -4.98 22.29
C VAL A 125 -22.51 -4.78 21.76
N GLN A 126 -23.44 -4.41 22.64
CA GLN A 126 -24.84 -4.12 22.28
C GLN A 126 -25.04 -2.85 21.43
N ALA A 127 -24.09 -1.92 21.41
CA ALA A 127 -24.21 -0.71 20.60
C ALA A 127 -23.91 -1.01 19.12
N CYS A 128 -22.87 -1.81 18.87
CA CYS A 128 -22.54 -2.29 17.54
C CYS A 128 -23.59 -3.25 17.00
N SER A 129 -24.24 -4.07 17.82
CA SER A 129 -25.17 -5.11 17.35
C SER A 129 -26.59 -4.63 16.96
N LYS A 130 -26.90 -3.34 17.05
CA LYS A 130 -28.18 -2.80 16.55
C LYS A 130 -28.25 -2.90 15.02
N ALA A 131 -29.31 -3.55 14.51
CA ALA A 131 -29.51 -3.86 13.08
C ALA A 131 -29.19 -2.70 12.10
N SER A 132 -29.48 -1.45 12.48
CA SER A 132 -29.16 -0.25 11.69
C SER A 132 -27.68 -0.13 11.29
N ALA A 133 -26.75 -0.62 12.10
CA ALA A 133 -25.31 -0.65 11.78
C ALA A 133 -24.93 -1.75 10.77
N TRP A 134 -25.77 -2.76 10.61
CA TRP A 134 -25.56 -3.93 9.73
C TRP A 134 -26.26 -3.76 8.37
N GLY A 135 -26.98 -2.66 8.17
CA GLY A 135 -27.81 -2.41 6.99
C GLY A 135 -29.20 -3.03 7.09
N THR A 136 -30.03 -2.78 6.08
CA THR A 136 -31.43 -3.23 6.02
C THR A 136 -31.61 -4.63 5.44
N SER A 137 -30.55 -5.30 5.00
CA SER A 137 -30.66 -6.65 4.45
C SER A 137 -30.88 -7.69 5.54
N THR A 138 -31.79 -8.63 5.26
CA THR A 138 -32.02 -9.83 6.07
C THR A 138 -31.16 -11.01 5.62
N ALA A 139 -30.53 -10.93 4.44
CA ALA A 139 -29.63 -11.97 3.93
C ALA A 139 -28.33 -12.01 4.74
N ARG A 140 -27.79 -13.21 4.92
CA ARG A 140 -26.57 -13.48 5.68
C ARG A 140 -25.60 -14.26 4.82
N SER A 141 -24.33 -13.86 4.84
CA SER A 141 -23.26 -14.67 4.27
C SER A 141 -23.09 -15.98 5.04
N ALA A 142 -22.69 -17.04 4.35
CA ALA A 142 -22.24 -18.28 4.97
C ALA A 142 -20.85 -18.16 5.62
N TRP A 143 -20.07 -17.12 5.28
CA TRP A 143 -18.67 -16.96 5.68
C TRP A 143 -18.47 -16.10 6.91
N VAL A 144 -19.06 -14.90 6.92
CA VAL A 144 -18.97 -13.96 8.04
C VAL A 144 -20.33 -13.32 8.26
N TYR A 145 -20.92 -13.48 9.45
CA TYR A 145 -22.30 -13.04 9.69
C TYR A 145 -22.57 -12.62 11.14
N PRO A 146 -23.63 -11.81 11.39
CA PRO A 146 -23.98 -11.40 12.74
C PRO A 146 -24.60 -12.55 13.54
N ALA A 147 -23.99 -12.89 14.67
CA ALA A 147 -24.49 -13.88 15.63
C ALA A 147 -24.09 -13.48 17.07
N ASN A 148 -24.98 -13.64 18.03
CA ASN A 148 -24.71 -13.40 19.47
C ASN A 148 -24.07 -12.01 19.74
N ASN A 149 -24.59 -10.97 19.07
CA ASN A 149 -24.10 -9.57 19.10
C ASN A 149 -22.67 -9.35 18.56
N ARG A 150 -22.10 -10.33 17.84
CA ARG A 150 -20.74 -10.32 17.29
C ARG A 150 -20.73 -10.79 15.84
N LEU A 151 -19.58 -10.69 15.17
CA LEU A 151 -19.32 -11.43 13.95
C LEU A 151 -18.91 -12.87 14.27
N ALA A 152 -19.62 -13.84 13.70
CA ALA A 152 -19.19 -15.23 13.60
C ALA A 152 -18.47 -15.45 12.27
N TYR A 153 -17.51 -16.38 12.26
CA TYR A 153 -16.64 -16.68 11.12
C TYR A 153 -16.66 -18.19 10.86
N LYS A 154 -16.85 -18.58 9.60
CA LYS A 154 -16.76 -19.96 9.13
C LYS A 154 -15.32 -20.27 8.72
N THR A 155 -14.80 -21.44 9.10
CA THR A 155 -13.54 -21.98 8.59
C THR A 155 -13.73 -22.57 7.19
N LEU A 156 -12.76 -22.33 6.30
CA LEU A 156 -12.73 -22.86 4.93
C LEU A 156 -12.43 -24.36 4.92
N ASN A 157 -11.61 -24.84 5.85
CA ASN A 157 -11.09 -26.20 5.89
C ASN A 157 -10.81 -26.65 7.35
N ALA A 158 -10.33 -27.88 7.51
CA ALA A 158 -9.96 -28.45 8.81
C ALA A 158 -8.69 -27.84 9.43
N HIS A 159 -7.88 -27.10 8.66
CA HIS A 159 -6.71 -26.39 9.19
C HIS A 159 -7.10 -25.07 9.89
N GLY A 160 -8.24 -24.49 9.53
CA GLY A 160 -8.82 -23.33 10.21
C GLY A 160 -8.64 -22.00 9.48
N ASP A 161 -8.40 -21.99 8.16
CA ASP A 161 -8.35 -20.75 7.37
C ASP A 161 -9.70 -20.01 7.43
N THR A 162 -9.66 -18.68 7.57
CA THR A 162 -10.85 -17.82 7.70
C THR A 162 -10.71 -16.53 6.88
N ILE A 163 -11.82 -15.85 6.66
CA ILE A 163 -11.79 -14.42 6.30
C ILE A 163 -11.26 -13.64 7.50
N MET A 164 -10.16 -12.91 7.33
CA MET A 164 -9.44 -12.24 8.41
C MET A 164 -10.17 -11.01 8.99
N ASP A 165 -9.67 -10.50 10.11
CA ASP A 165 -10.02 -9.16 10.62
C ASP A 165 -9.22 -8.08 9.86
N TYR A 166 -9.93 -7.14 9.24
CA TYR A 166 -9.38 -6.02 8.47
C TYR A 166 -9.40 -4.69 9.26
N ALA A 167 -9.93 -4.66 10.49
CA ALA A 167 -10.13 -3.44 11.28
C ALA A 167 -8.84 -2.65 11.60
N SER A 168 -7.65 -3.24 11.42
CA SER A 168 -6.36 -2.57 11.57
C SER A 168 -5.91 -1.73 10.36
N ALA A 169 -6.67 -1.74 9.26
CA ALA A 169 -6.41 -0.84 8.14
C ALA A 169 -6.68 0.64 8.51
N GLY A 170 -5.76 1.54 8.13
CA GLY A 170 -5.87 2.98 8.33
C GLY A 170 -4.85 3.58 9.30
N TYR A 171 -4.84 4.91 9.35
CA TYR A 171 -4.08 5.74 10.27
C TYR A 171 -4.13 5.22 11.71
N MET A 172 -2.95 5.05 12.33
CA MET A 172 -2.77 4.49 13.68
C MET A 172 -3.46 3.14 13.94
N GLY A 173 -3.69 2.35 12.89
CA GLY A 173 -4.31 1.03 12.99
C GLY A 173 -5.84 1.06 12.96
N GLY A 174 -6.45 2.06 12.31
CA GLY A 174 -7.88 2.14 12.02
C GLY A 174 -8.75 2.65 13.17
N GLY A 175 -9.81 3.39 12.85
CA GLY A 175 -10.75 3.94 13.85
C GLY A 175 -10.19 5.06 14.75
N VAL A 176 -9.10 5.70 14.33
CA VAL A 176 -8.52 6.89 14.95
C VAL A 176 -8.83 8.09 14.06
N ALA A 177 -9.18 9.23 14.66
CA ALA A 177 -9.46 10.46 13.92
C ALA A 177 -8.18 11.05 13.36
N LEU A 178 -8.24 11.66 12.17
CA LEU A 178 -7.10 12.36 11.59
C LEU A 178 -6.79 13.63 12.39
N PRO A 179 -5.51 13.99 12.62
CA PRO A 179 -5.17 15.20 13.37
C PRO A 179 -5.57 16.48 12.63
N ALA A 180 -6.20 17.42 13.35
CA ALA A 180 -6.55 18.74 12.85
C ALA A 180 -5.81 19.89 13.61
N PRO A 181 -4.46 19.90 13.62
CA PRO A 181 -3.67 20.98 14.25
C PRO A 181 -3.86 22.33 13.53
N SER A 182 -3.51 23.43 14.21
CA SER A 182 -3.48 24.79 13.62
C SER A 182 -2.33 24.98 12.62
N ALA A 183 -2.45 25.98 11.74
CA ALA A 183 -1.38 26.38 10.82
C ALA A 183 -0.11 26.82 11.58
N THR A 184 1.07 26.44 11.09
CA THR A 184 2.37 26.78 11.72
C THR A 184 3.18 27.72 10.82
N VAL A 185 3.24 27.42 9.53
CA VAL A 185 3.76 28.31 8.48
C VAL A 185 2.64 28.53 7.47
N THR A 186 2.49 29.75 6.96
CA THR A 186 1.46 30.09 5.96
C THR A 186 2.11 30.66 4.71
N VAL A 187 1.91 29.99 3.58
CA VAL A 187 2.52 30.32 2.29
C VAL A 187 1.47 30.97 1.39
N LYS A 188 1.86 32.05 0.71
CA LYS A 188 1.08 32.68 -0.37
C LYS A 188 1.71 32.33 -1.71
N PRO A 189 0.92 32.11 -2.78
CA PRO A 189 1.48 31.88 -4.10
C PRO A 189 2.22 33.13 -4.58
N LEU A 190 3.34 32.96 -5.27
CA LEU A 190 4.09 34.05 -5.87
C LEU A 190 3.29 34.76 -6.98
N GLY A 191 2.32 34.07 -7.59
CA GLY A 191 1.43 34.62 -8.60
C GLY A 191 2.12 34.91 -9.93
N ASN A 192 1.32 35.34 -10.92
CA ASN A 192 1.75 35.57 -12.30
C ASN A 192 2.48 34.37 -12.95
N GLY A 193 2.13 33.14 -12.55
CA GLY A 193 2.73 31.90 -13.07
C GLY A 193 4.19 31.64 -12.66
N ARG A 194 4.72 32.40 -11.68
CA ARG A 194 6.08 32.20 -11.15
C ARG A 194 6.18 30.88 -10.37
N ASP A 195 7.33 30.22 -10.44
CA ASP A 195 7.56 28.95 -9.75
C ASP A 195 7.58 29.10 -8.22
N ASP A 196 6.60 28.47 -7.58
CA ASP A 196 6.39 28.35 -6.15
C ASP A 196 7.12 27.15 -5.53
N THR A 197 7.84 26.32 -6.30
CA THR A 197 8.49 25.09 -5.78
C THR A 197 9.36 25.38 -4.57
N GLN A 198 10.33 26.31 -4.67
CA GLN A 198 11.20 26.65 -3.55
C GLN A 198 10.47 27.43 -2.44
N ASN A 199 9.41 28.19 -2.77
CA ASN A 199 8.58 28.92 -1.81
C ASN A 199 7.86 27.94 -0.86
N ILE A 200 7.28 26.86 -1.42
CA ILE A 200 6.63 25.80 -0.65
C ILE A 200 7.66 24.90 0.04
N GLN A 201 8.74 24.50 -0.63
CA GLN A 201 9.76 23.64 -0.03
C GLN A 201 10.44 24.30 1.18
N ASN A 202 10.76 25.61 1.11
CA ASN A 202 11.29 26.36 2.26
C ASN A 202 10.37 26.28 3.49
N ALA A 203 9.05 26.30 3.29
CA ALA A 203 8.08 26.16 4.39
C ALA A 203 8.00 24.73 4.94
N ILE A 204 8.10 23.71 4.06
CA ILE A 204 8.21 22.30 4.45
C ILE A 204 9.49 22.07 5.26
N ASP A 205 10.62 22.61 4.83
CA ASP A 205 11.92 22.51 5.51
C ASP A 205 11.90 23.24 6.86
N GLN A 206 11.29 24.43 6.91
CA GLN A 206 11.08 25.17 8.16
C GLN A 206 10.27 24.34 9.17
N VAL A 207 9.14 23.76 8.78
CA VAL A 207 8.34 22.90 9.67
C VAL A 207 9.07 21.61 10.02
N SER A 208 9.85 21.04 9.09
CA SER A 208 10.70 19.87 9.35
C SER A 208 11.79 20.13 10.39
N GLY A 209 12.24 21.38 10.52
CA GLY A 209 13.20 21.82 11.54
C GLY A 209 12.62 22.04 12.93
N LEU A 210 11.29 22.17 13.09
CA LEU A 210 10.67 22.44 14.39
C LEU A 210 10.71 21.20 15.32
N PRO A 211 10.70 21.39 16.66
CA PRO A 211 10.58 20.29 17.61
C PRO A 211 9.31 19.45 17.38
N VAL A 212 9.40 18.14 17.65
CA VAL A 212 8.24 17.24 17.59
C VAL A 212 7.39 17.45 18.84
N GLY A 213 6.12 17.83 18.65
CA GLY A 213 5.14 18.00 19.72
C GLY A 213 4.65 16.68 20.31
N SER A 214 3.88 16.77 21.40
CA SER A 214 3.37 15.60 22.16
C SER A 214 2.40 14.71 21.38
N ASN A 215 1.82 15.21 20.29
CA ASN A 215 1.01 14.47 19.31
C ASN A 215 1.83 13.86 18.16
N GLY A 216 3.15 13.96 18.19
CA GLY A 216 4.04 13.51 17.12
C GLY A 216 4.17 14.47 15.92
N LEU A 217 3.53 15.64 15.98
CA LEU A 217 3.54 16.64 14.90
C LEU A 217 4.51 17.79 15.21
N ARG A 218 5.24 18.25 14.20
CA ARG A 218 6.07 19.46 14.23
C ARG A 218 5.29 20.70 13.83
N GLY A 219 4.34 20.54 12.90
CA GLY A 219 3.48 21.63 12.46
C GLY A 219 2.82 21.40 11.09
N VAL A 220 2.15 22.45 10.62
CA VAL A 220 1.42 22.49 9.35
C VAL A 220 1.97 23.59 8.46
N VAL A 221 2.27 23.25 7.21
CA VAL A 221 2.42 24.20 6.11
C VAL A 221 1.04 24.44 5.51
N LEU A 222 0.45 25.60 5.77
CA LEU A 222 -0.80 26.04 5.15
C LEU A 222 -0.50 26.81 3.86
N LEU A 223 -0.86 26.22 2.73
CA LEU A 223 -1.03 26.94 1.48
C LEU A 223 -2.38 27.65 1.49
N VAL A 224 -2.39 28.98 1.34
CA VAL A 224 -3.65 29.75 1.28
C VAL A 224 -4.41 29.49 -0.03
N ARG A 225 -5.64 29.97 -0.13
CA ARG A 225 -6.41 29.94 -1.39
C ARG A 225 -5.68 30.62 -2.56
N GLY A 226 -5.83 30.06 -3.75
CA GLY A 226 -5.18 30.51 -4.99
C GLY A 226 -4.35 29.42 -5.66
N THR A 227 -3.74 29.79 -6.80
CA THR A 227 -2.96 28.87 -7.64
C THR A 227 -1.48 29.06 -7.43
N PHE A 228 -0.79 27.99 -7.02
CA PHE A 228 0.66 27.87 -6.97
C PHE A 228 1.12 27.15 -8.24
N SER A 229 2.17 27.64 -8.90
CA SER A 229 2.79 26.97 -10.05
C SER A 229 4.03 26.23 -9.59
N VAL A 230 4.11 24.92 -9.79
CA VAL A 230 5.20 24.08 -9.27
C VAL A 230 5.89 23.34 -10.41
N GLN A 231 7.18 23.62 -10.61
CA GLN A 231 7.98 23.06 -11.70
C GLN A 231 8.79 21.81 -11.28
N ASP A 232 9.02 21.56 -9.99
CA ASP A 232 9.71 20.35 -9.51
C ASP A 232 9.07 19.72 -8.24
N THR A 233 9.63 18.60 -7.80
CA THR A 233 9.12 17.69 -6.77
C THR A 233 9.16 18.32 -5.37
N LEU A 234 7.98 18.53 -4.76
CA LEU A 234 7.89 18.90 -3.34
C LEU A 234 8.12 17.65 -2.47
N THR A 235 9.03 17.76 -1.50
CA THR A 235 9.56 16.60 -0.76
C THR A 235 9.35 16.71 0.75
N ILE A 236 8.73 15.71 1.37
CA ILE A 236 8.59 15.59 2.83
C ILE A 236 9.36 14.37 3.34
N SER A 237 10.52 14.63 3.94
CA SER A 237 11.46 13.61 4.46
C SER A 237 11.57 13.57 5.99
N ALA A 238 10.63 14.21 6.70
CA ALA A 238 10.64 14.32 8.16
C ALA A 238 9.29 13.92 8.77
N SER A 239 9.34 13.24 9.92
CA SER A 239 8.15 12.94 10.73
C SER A 239 7.49 14.21 11.26
N GLY A 240 6.16 14.21 11.33
CA GLY A 240 5.38 15.26 12.00
C GLY A 240 4.95 16.44 11.12
N VAL A 241 5.10 16.35 9.79
CA VAL A 241 4.85 17.46 8.85
C VAL A 241 3.52 17.26 8.14
N VAL A 242 2.68 18.29 8.12
CA VAL A 242 1.43 18.30 7.34
C VAL A 242 1.49 19.38 6.26
N LEU A 243 1.22 19.01 5.01
CA LEU A 243 1.00 19.95 3.90
C LEU A 243 -0.51 20.09 3.67
N ARG A 244 -1.04 21.28 3.98
CA ARG A 244 -2.46 21.58 3.96
C ARG A 244 -2.77 22.69 2.95
N GLY A 245 -3.81 22.54 2.16
CA GLY A 245 -4.42 23.62 1.38
C GLY A 245 -5.65 24.24 2.06
N SER A 246 -6.25 25.21 1.40
CA SER A 246 -7.48 25.90 1.83
C SER A 246 -8.76 25.28 1.24
N GLY A 247 -8.71 23.99 0.90
CA GLY A 247 -9.82 23.20 0.33
C GLY A 247 -9.51 22.70 -1.10
N SER A 248 -10.06 21.54 -1.45
CA SER A 248 -9.87 20.86 -2.74
C SER A 248 -10.73 21.39 -3.91
N GLY A 249 -11.67 22.29 -3.63
CA GLY A 249 -12.50 22.95 -4.64
C GLY A 249 -11.71 23.95 -5.50
N THR A 250 -12.25 24.34 -6.65
CA THR A 250 -11.63 25.33 -7.57
C THR A 250 -11.33 26.69 -6.92
N ASN A 251 -12.11 27.07 -5.89
CA ASN A 251 -11.93 28.31 -5.13
C ASN A 251 -11.00 28.16 -3.90
N GLY A 252 -10.48 26.95 -3.66
CA GLY A 252 -9.57 26.63 -2.56
C GLY A 252 -8.10 26.82 -2.94
N THR A 253 -7.27 25.81 -2.69
CA THR A 253 -5.84 25.83 -3.08
C THR A 253 -5.60 24.91 -4.25
N VAL A 254 -5.04 25.46 -5.33
CA VAL A 254 -4.62 24.72 -6.53
C VAL A 254 -3.10 24.68 -6.58
N VAL A 255 -2.51 23.50 -6.64
CA VAL A 255 -1.09 23.30 -6.98
C VAL A 255 -1.04 22.76 -8.41
N ASN A 256 -0.62 23.62 -9.32
CA ASN A 256 -0.56 23.30 -10.75
C ASN A 256 0.86 22.85 -11.11
N ASN A 257 1.03 21.61 -11.55
CA ASN A 257 2.31 21.11 -12.05
C ASN A 257 2.60 21.74 -13.42
N THR A 258 3.54 22.68 -13.44
CA THR A 258 3.99 23.42 -14.63
C THR A 258 5.36 22.96 -15.12
N SER A 259 5.79 21.76 -14.72
CA SER A 259 7.09 21.20 -15.10
C SER A 259 7.24 20.98 -16.62
N PRO A 260 8.47 21.05 -17.16
CA PRO A 260 8.76 20.49 -18.47
C PRO A 260 8.67 18.96 -18.41
N LEU A 261 7.59 18.41 -18.98
CA LEU A 261 7.37 16.96 -19.07
C LEU A 261 8.62 16.24 -19.61
N GLN A 262 9.11 15.25 -18.86
CA GLN A 262 10.09 14.32 -19.40
C GLN A 262 9.41 13.43 -20.45
N ASN A 263 9.68 13.71 -21.72
CA ASN A 263 9.27 12.88 -22.86
C ASN A 263 10.02 11.54 -22.88
N GLY A 264 9.68 10.66 -21.92
CA GLY A 264 10.14 9.30 -21.86
C GLY A 264 9.45 8.46 -22.92
N THR A 265 10.22 7.91 -23.87
CA THR A 265 9.72 6.94 -24.88
C THR A 265 9.44 5.54 -24.29
N SER A 266 9.24 5.45 -22.98
CA SER A 266 8.90 4.24 -22.24
C SER A 266 8.10 4.60 -20.97
N PRO A 267 6.92 4.00 -20.73
CA PRO A 267 6.11 4.27 -19.54
C PRO A 267 6.70 3.55 -18.31
N ALA A 268 7.65 4.20 -17.65
CA ALA A 268 8.23 3.69 -16.41
C ALA A 268 7.47 4.24 -15.19
N VAL A 269 6.78 3.43 -14.39
CA VAL A 269 6.38 3.92 -13.05
C VAL A 269 7.66 4.15 -12.24
N PRO A 270 7.85 5.34 -11.63
CA PRO A 270 8.90 5.53 -10.64
C PRO A 270 8.79 4.49 -9.53
N THR A 271 9.86 3.71 -9.32
CA THR A 271 10.14 3.26 -7.96
C THR A 271 10.28 4.52 -7.10
N PRO A 272 9.71 4.57 -5.88
CA PRO A 272 10.14 5.53 -4.87
C PRO A 272 11.68 5.55 -4.80
N GLY A 273 12.28 6.70 -5.09
CA GLY A 273 13.74 6.87 -5.20
C GLY A 273 14.37 6.55 -6.57
N THR A 274 13.61 6.44 -7.67
CA THR A 274 14.15 6.32 -9.04
C THR A 274 13.60 7.42 -9.96
N PRO A 275 14.45 8.26 -10.59
CA PRO A 275 14.00 9.43 -11.35
C PRO A 275 13.58 9.07 -12.79
N THR A 276 12.49 8.32 -12.94
CA THR A 276 11.95 7.91 -14.25
C THR A 276 10.45 8.22 -14.33
N GLY A 277 10.12 9.50 -14.51
CA GLY A 277 8.77 10.06 -14.33
C GLY A 277 8.74 11.04 -13.15
N GLN A 278 8.06 12.18 -13.31
CA GLN A 278 7.99 13.19 -12.25
C GLN A 278 6.82 12.89 -11.31
N THR A 279 7.07 12.94 -10.00
CA THR A 279 6.02 12.89 -8.98
C THR A 279 5.91 14.28 -8.37
N LEU A 280 4.72 14.88 -8.31
CA LEU A 280 4.55 16.24 -7.78
C LEU A 280 4.86 16.31 -6.27
N LEU A 281 4.36 15.33 -5.50
CA LEU A 281 4.58 15.22 -4.06
C LEU A 281 5.31 13.90 -3.73
N GLN A 282 6.53 13.97 -3.19
CA GLN A 282 7.28 12.81 -2.71
C GLN A 282 7.38 12.84 -1.18
N VAL A 283 6.77 11.85 -0.53
CA VAL A 283 6.84 11.65 0.92
C VAL A 283 7.67 10.40 1.20
N GLY A 284 8.64 10.48 2.13
CA GLY A 284 9.30 9.28 2.61
C GLY A 284 10.60 9.47 3.37
N GLY A 285 10.86 8.55 4.30
CA GLY A 285 12.10 8.48 5.06
C GLY A 285 13.26 7.88 4.26
N SER A 286 14.49 8.30 4.54
CA SER A 286 15.69 7.74 3.90
C SER A 286 16.06 6.35 4.46
N GLY A 287 16.77 5.53 3.67
CA GLY A 287 17.43 4.33 4.17
C GLY A 287 16.54 3.12 4.52
N GLY A 288 15.32 3.04 3.97
CA GLY A 288 14.25 2.05 4.25
C GLY A 288 14.55 0.57 4.00
N ARG A 289 15.63 0.04 4.57
CA ARG A 289 15.98 -1.38 4.65
C ARG A 289 15.50 -1.95 5.99
N TYR A 290 15.09 -3.22 5.98
CA TYR A 290 14.88 -3.97 7.22
C TYR A 290 16.24 -4.43 7.76
N ALA A 291 16.62 -3.97 8.95
CA ALA A 291 17.72 -4.51 9.71
C ALA A 291 17.16 -5.55 10.69
N LEU A 292 17.54 -6.82 10.50
CA LEU A 292 17.02 -7.96 11.26
C LEU A 292 17.99 -8.33 12.40
N SER A 293 17.46 -8.81 13.52
CA SER A 293 18.26 -9.33 14.64
C SER A 293 17.75 -10.69 15.13
N THR A 294 17.30 -10.80 16.40
CA THR A 294 16.82 -12.05 17.02
C THR A 294 15.82 -12.73 16.10
N THR A 295 16.08 -13.99 15.75
CA THR A 295 15.33 -14.73 14.74
C THR A 295 15.03 -16.14 15.23
N ALA A 296 13.78 -16.56 15.07
CA ALA A 296 13.27 -17.88 15.43
C ALA A 296 12.51 -18.51 14.25
N ASN A 297 12.39 -19.83 14.23
CA ASN A 297 11.62 -20.55 13.20
C ASN A 297 10.19 -20.81 13.70
N VAL A 298 9.22 -20.72 12.79
CA VAL A 298 7.85 -21.15 13.06
C VAL A 298 7.80 -22.68 13.05
N THR A 299 7.22 -23.27 14.09
CA THR A 299 7.17 -24.73 14.32
C THR A 299 5.78 -25.33 14.10
N ASP A 300 4.75 -24.51 13.88
CA ASP A 300 3.44 -25.00 13.46
C ASP A 300 3.55 -25.71 12.10
N SER A 301 2.95 -26.90 11.97
CA SER A 301 2.87 -27.61 10.69
C SER A 301 1.98 -26.88 9.67
N TYR A 302 1.03 -26.08 10.16
CA TYR A 302 0.19 -25.20 9.37
C TYR A 302 -0.18 -23.95 10.18
N VAL A 303 0.07 -22.76 9.63
CA VAL A 303 -0.49 -21.50 10.15
C VAL A 303 -1.63 -21.06 9.25
N PRO A 304 -2.86 -20.90 9.77
CA PRO A 304 -3.99 -20.43 8.96
C PRO A 304 -3.92 -18.97 8.53
N ALA A 305 -4.49 -18.67 7.36
CA ALA A 305 -4.86 -17.31 6.98
C ALA A 305 -5.93 -16.79 7.97
N GLY A 306 -5.69 -15.58 8.50
CA GLY A 306 -6.46 -15.01 9.60
C GLY A 306 -5.93 -15.35 11.01
N ALA A 307 -4.87 -16.17 11.14
CA ALA A 307 -4.33 -16.52 12.46
C ALA A 307 -3.65 -15.33 13.17
N LEU A 308 -3.93 -15.21 14.47
CA LEU A 308 -3.31 -14.21 15.37
C LEU A 308 -2.09 -14.75 16.14
N THR A 309 -1.72 -16.03 16.00
CA THR A 309 -0.68 -16.66 16.82
C THR A 309 0.26 -17.54 16.03
N LEU A 310 1.54 -17.53 16.38
CA LEU A 310 2.58 -18.41 15.86
C LEU A 310 3.28 -19.15 17.00
N THR A 311 3.63 -20.41 16.81
CA THR A 311 4.47 -21.19 17.72
C THR A 311 5.91 -21.17 17.21
N LEU A 312 6.85 -20.75 18.03
CA LEU A 312 8.27 -20.62 17.67
C LEU A 312 9.12 -21.75 18.28
N ASP A 313 10.27 -22.04 17.68
CA ASP A 313 11.29 -22.90 18.29
C ASP A 313 11.92 -22.27 19.54
N SER A 314 12.03 -20.94 19.57
CA SER A 314 12.34 -20.16 20.77
C SER A 314 11.70 -18.78 20.76
N THR A 315 11.25 -18.33 21.93
CA THR A 315 10.84 -16.94 22.21
C THR A 315 11.94 -16.14 22.92
N SER A 316 13.14 -16.73 23.10
CA SER A 316 14.28 -16.07 23.75
C SER A 316 14.69 -14.80 23.01
N GLY A 317 14.74 -13.67 23.73
CA GLY A 317 15.08 -12.36 23.18
C GLY A 317 13.95 -11.63 22.47
N PHE A 318 12.73 -12.17 22.45
CA PHE A 318 11.50 -11.48 22.02
C PHE A 318 10.69 -10.99 23.23
N HIS A 319 10.04 -9.83 23.10
CA HIS A 319 9.25 -9.19 24.15
C HIS A 319 7.90 -8.69 23.62
N VAL A 320 6.96 -8.40 24.51
CA VAL A 320 5.69 -7.76 24.15
C VAL A 320 5.94 -6.31 23.74
N GLY A 321 5.36 -5.89 22.61
CA GLY A 321 5.55 -4.60 21.96
C GLY A 321 6.56 -4.61 20.81
N ASP A 322 7.44 -5.61 20.75
CA ASP A 322 8.49 -5.72 19.73
C ASP A 322 7.93 -5.74 18.31
N ALA A 323 8.62 -5.07 17.38
CA ALA A 323 8.33 -5.11 15.96
C ALA A 323 8.99 -6.34 15.31
N VAL A 324 8.17 -7.19 14.70
CA VAL A 324 8.59 -8.45 14.09
C VAL A 324 8.24 -8.52 12.60
N LEU A 325 9.17 -9.07 11.83
CA LEU A 325 9.01 -9.35 10.41
C LEU A 325 8.83 -10.86 10.25
N ILE A 326 7.65 -11.26 9.79
CA ILE A 326 7.35 -12.65 9.47
C ILE A 326 7.84 -12.91 8.04
N GLN A 327 8.70 -13.91 7.90
CA GLN A 327 9.49 -14.22 6.71
C GLN A 327 9.05 -15.54 6.09
N ARG A 328 8.02 -15.51 5.22
CA ARG A 328 7.51 -16.69 4.53
C ARG A 328 8.37 -16.97 3.29
N PRO A 329 9.08 -18.12 3.19
CA PRO A 329 10.00 -18.38 2.09
C PRO A 329 9.25 -18.66 0.78
N VAL A 330 9.90 -18.40 -0.35
CA VAL A 330 9.44 -18.82 -1.68
C VAL A 330 10.22 -20.06 -2.09
N THR A 331 9.67 -21.25 -1.85
CA THR A 331 10.30 -22.53 -2.18
C THR A 331 9.91 -23.00 -3.58
N GLN A 332 10.69 -23.93 -4.16
CA GLN A 332 10.29 -24.60 -5.41
C GLN A 332 9.02 -25.43 -5.21
N ALA A 333 8.84 -26.07 -4.05
CA ALA A 333 7.67 -26.88 -3.74
C ALA A 333 6.39 -26.03 -3.74
N TRP A 334 6.41 -24.83 -3.13
CA TRP A 334 5.28 -23.91 -3.17
C TRP A 334 5.03 -23.36 -4.59
N VAL A 335 6.08 -22.93 -5.30
CA VAL A 335 5.92 -22.42 -6.68
C VAL A 335 5.38 -23.50 -7.64
N ASN A 336 5.75 -24.76 -7.46
CA ASN A 336 5.17 -25.91 -8.17
C ASN A 336 3.70 -26.12 -7.79
N PHE A 337 3.37 -26.11 -6.50
CA PHE A 337 2.00 -26.28 -5.99
C PHE A 337 1.05 -25.19 -6.50
N MET A 338 1.51 -23.92 -6.54
CA MET A 338 0.80 -22.79 -7.13
C MET A 338 0.65 -22.87 -8.67
N ARG A 339 1.28 -23.86 -9.32
CA ARG A 339 1.38 -24.05 -10.78
C ARG A 339 2.09 -22.90 -11.51
N MET A 340 3.02 -22.22 -10.83
CA MET A 340 3.69 -20.99 -11.30
C MET A 340 5.18 -21.19 -11.65
N ALA A 341 5.63 -22.45 -11.76
CA ALA A 341 7.04 -22.82 -11.99
C ALA A 341 7.54 -22.57 -13.42
N ASP A 342 6.64 -22.61 -14.41
CA ASP A 342 6.90 -22.25 -15.79
C ASP A 342 5.76 -21.37 -16.31
N LEU A 343 6.08 -20.14 -16.73
CA LEU A 343 5.16 -19.22 -17.41
C LEU A 343 5.62 -18.91 -18.84
N GLY A 344 6.51 -19.74 -19.40
CA GLY A 344 7.14 -19.58 -20.69
C GLY A 344 8.43 -18.76 -20.65
N SER A 345 9.15 -18.77 -21.78
CA SER A 345 10.49 -18.16 -21.91
C SER A 345 10.50 -16.69 -21.46
N GLY A 346 11.41 -16.37 -20.53
CA GLY A 346 11.58 -15.03 -19.95
C GLY A 346 10.50 -14.60 -18.96
N LYS A 347 9.62 -15.50 -18.51
CA LYS A 347 8.52 -15.18 -17.59
C LYS A 347 8.61 -16.02 -16.31
N ASN A 348 8.65 -15.34 -15.15
CA ASN A 348 8.80 -15.94 -13.82
C ASN A 348 7.92 -15.19 -12.82
N TRP A 349 7.12 -15.93 -12.06
CA TRP A 349 6.18 -15.37 -11.08
C TRP A 349 6.89 -14.74 -9.87
N ILE A 350 7.43 -15.58 -8.98
CA ILE A 350 8.18 -15.16 -7.80
C ILE A 350 9.46 -15.99 -7.74
N SER A 351 10.59 -15.32 -7.57
CA SER A 351 11.91 -15.96 -7.53
C SER A 351 12.00 -16.93 -6.36
N VAL A 352 12.24 -18.21 -6.65
CA VAL A 352 12.56 -19.21 -5.63
C VAL A 352 13.82 -18.78 -4.86
N GLY A 353 13.82 -19.00 -3.54
CA GLY A 353 14.83 -18.49 -2.62
C GLY A 353 14.59 -17.05 -2.11
N SER A 354 13.62 -16.32 -2.68
CA SER A 354 13.19 -15.03 -2.10
C SER A 354 12.22 -15.24 -0.92
N THR A 355 11.76 -14.15 -0.31
CA THR A 355 10.91 -14.16 0.90
C THR A 355 9.77 -13.16 0.75
N LEU A 356 8.60 -13.51 1.29
CA LEU A 356 7.46 -12.61 1.47
C LEU A 356 7.51 -12.10 2.92
N ASN A 357 7.58 -10.78 3.08
CA ASN A 357 7.88 -10.12 4.36
C ASN A 357 6.62 -9.43 4.91
N THR A 358 6.11 -9.90 6.05
CA THR A 358 4.89 -9.36 6.70
C THR A 358 5.25 -8.72 8.04
N PRO A 359 5.21 -7.38 8.19
CA PRO A 359 5.51 -6.70 9.44
C PRO A 359 4.31 -6.73 10.40
N ARG A 360 4.59 -6.99 11.68
CA ARG A 360 3.65 -7.10 12.81
C ARG A 360 4.30 -6.63 14.11
N ARG A 361 3.55 -6.60 15.20
CA ARG A 361 4.07 -6.49 16.57
C ARG A 361 3.64 -7.68 17.42
N ILE A 362 4.43 -8.00 18.44
CA ILE A 362 4.05 -8.99 19.46
C ILE A 362 3.08 -8.34 20.46
N ALA A 363 1.86 -8.83 20.52
CA ALA A 363 0.83 -8.42 21.48
C ALA A 363 0.87 -9.23 22.80
N ALA A 364 1.32 -10.49 22.75
CA ALA A 364 1.55 -11.33 23.93
C ALA A 364 2.57 -12.45 23.65
N ILE A 365 3.16 -13.02 24.71
CA ILE A 365 4.00 -14.21 24.65
C ILE A 365 3.54 -15.19 25.74
N ALA A 366 3.38 -16.47 25.38
CA ALA A 366 3.01 -17.55 26.29
C ALA A 366 3.84 -18.81 25.95
N GLY A 367 4.93 -19.03 26.70
CA GLY A 367 5.89 -20.08 26.39
C GLY A 367 6.54 -19.85 25.02
N SER A 368 6.45 -20.84 24.13
CA SER A 368 6.89 -20.77 22.74
C SER A 368 5.92 -20.03 21.80
N ARG A 369 4.69 -19.73 22.25
CA ARG A 369 3.66 -19.11 21.41
C ARG A 369 3.72 -17.58 21.51
N ILE A 370 3.78 -16.90 20.37
CA ILE A 370 3.55 -15.46 20.28
C ILE A 370 2.14 -15.17 19.77
N THR A 371 1.55 -14.08 20.25
CA THR A 371 0.33 -13.47 19.71
C THR A 371 0.70 -12.17 19.03
N LEU A 372 0.13 -11.93 17.85
CA LEU A 372 0.38 -10.76 17.01
C LEU A 372 -0.65 -9.65 17.28
N ASP A 373 -0.30 -8.42 16.94
CA ASP A 373 -1.20 -7.25 16.93
C ASP A 373 -2.27 -7.32 15.83
N VAL A 374 -1.94 -7.94 14.70
CA VAL A 374 -2.77 -8.05 13.49
C VAL A 374 -2.63 -9.46 12.92
N PRO A 375 -3.73 -10.13 12.51
CA PRO A 375 -3.66 -11.49 11.97
C PRO A 375 -2.80 -11.58 10.71
N VAL A 376 -2.20 -12.75 10.45
CA VAL A 376 -1.48 -13.01 9.19
C VAL A 376 -2.46 -13.12 8.03
N SER A 377 -2.12 -12.52 6.89
CA SER A 377 -2.98 -12.48 5.70
C SER A 377 -2.76 -13.65 4.73
N ASP A 378 -1.76 -14.50 4.97
CA ASP A 378 -1.41 -15.66 4.14
C ASP A 378 -1.20 -16.89 5.03
N SER A 379 -1.49 -18.08 4.52
CA SER A 379 -1.29 -19.34 5.22
C SER A 379 0.16 -19.85 5.05
N MET A 380 0.61 -20.67 6.00
CA MET A 380 1.98 -21.17 6.06
C MET A 380 1.97 -22.68 6.26
N ASP A 381 1.94 -23.41 5.15
CA ASP A 381 1.98 -24.86 5.13
C ASP A 381 3.43 -25.36 5.15
N ALA A 382 3.82 -26.06 6.21
CA ALA A 382 5.16 -26.63 6.35
C ALA A 382 5.49 -27.63 5.23
N THR A 383 4.49 -28.31 4.66
CA THR A 383 4.63 -29.29 3.56
C THR A 383 5.25 -28.68 2.31
N TYR A 384 4.96 -27.40 2.05
CA TYR A 384 5.49 -26.67 0.90
C TYR A 384 6.60 -25.69 1.28
N LEU A 385 6.65 -25.20 2.52
CA LEU A 385 7.60 -24.16 2.95
C LEU A 385 8.89 -24.70 3.58
N ASN A 386 8.93 -25.96 4.03
CA ASN A 386 10.13 -26.59 4.58
C ASN A 386 10.88 -27.46 3.55
N PRO A 387 12.23 -27.38 3.47
CA PRO A 387 13.09 -26.30 3.97
C PRO A 387 12.97 -25.03 3.10
N PRO A 388 13.29 -23.83 3.63
CA PRO A 388 13.91 -23.55 4.93
C PRO A 388 12.92 -23.12 6.03
N GLY A 389 11.61 -23.13 5.76
CA GLY A 389 10.56 -22.73 6.70
C GLY A 389 10.40 -21.23 6.91
N THR A 390 9.24 -20.87 7.46
CA THR A 390 8.93 -19.50 7.87
C THR A 390 9.73 -19.13 9.12
N ARG A 391 10.29 -17.92 9.12
CA ARG A 391 10.94 -17.33 10.30
C ARG A 391 10.18 -16.12 10.82
N VAL A 392 10.42 -15.80 12.08
CA VAL A 392 10.04 -14.52 12.70
C VAL A 392 11.33 -13.86 13.18
N SER A 393 11.58 -12.64 12.73
CA SER A 393 12.76 -11.84 13.13
C SER A 393 12.32 -10.55 13.79
N LEU A 394 12.97 -10.12 14.86
CA LEU A 394 12.96 -8.71 15.26
C LEU A 394 13.49 -7.86 14.10
N TYR A 395 12.89 -6.69 13.88
CA TYR A 395 13.39 -5.74 12.88
C TYR A 395 13.36 -4.28 13.36
N THR A 396 14.29 -3.50 12.81
CA THR A 396 14.12 -2.04 12.65
C THR A 396 14.06 -1.71 11.17
N LEU A 397 13.36 -0.63 10.83
CA LEU A 397 13.26 -0.11 9.46
C LEU A 397 13.96 1.25 9.42
N GLY A 398 15.03 1.33 8.64
CA GLY A 398 15.89 2.52 8.60
C GLY A 398 15.11 3.78 8.20
N GLY A 399 15.15 4.80 9.07
CA GLY A 399 14.67 6.15 8.79
C GLY A 399 13.18 6.31 8.51
N GLN A 400 12.32 5.33 8.82
CA GLN A 400 10.87 5.43 8.60
C GLN A 400 10.29 6.70 9.27
N ILE A 401 9.62 7.55 8.49
CA ILE A 401 8.97 8.75 9.01
C ILE A 401 7.52 8.46 9.40
N GLN A 402 6.98 9.24 10.34
CA GLN A 402 5.63 9.05 10.85
C GLN A 402 4.86 10.36 11.03
N GLN A 403 3.53 10.27 11.16
CA GLN A 403 2.67 11.44 11.43
C GLN A 403 2.79 12.50 10.32
N VAL A 404 2.48 12.09 9.08
CA VAL A 404 2.58 12.94 7.88
C VAL A 404 1.24 12.99 7.16
N GLY A 405 0.79 14.21 6.83
CA GLY A 405 -0.51 14.46 6.20
C GLY A 405 -0.42 15.29 4.91
N ILE A 406 -1.20 14.90 3.90
CA ILE A 406 -1.45 15.69 2.67
C ILE A 406 -2.95 15.95 2.59
N GLU A 407 -3.40 17.20 2.68
CA GLU A 407 -4.83 17.47 2.87
C GLU A 407 -5.35 18.79 2.31
N HIS A 408 -6.65 18.81 1.96
CA HIS A 408 -7.40 20.01 1.53
C HIS A 408 -6.82 20.70 0.29
N LEU A 409 -6.41 19.93 -0.73
CA LEU A 409 -5.67 20.40 -1.90
C LEU A 409 -6.33 19.99 -3.22
N ARG A 410 -6.26 20.85 -4.23
CA ARG A 410 -6.41 20.46 -5.63
C ARG A 410 -5.04 20.39 -6.28
N LEU A 411 -4.68 19.23 -6.81
CA LEU A 411 -3.43 18.98 -7.51
C LEU A 411 -3.77 18.80 -8.99
N VAL A 412 -3.11 19.56 -9.86
CA VAL A 412 -3.38 19.53 -11.32
C VAL A 412 -2.12 19.06 -12.05
N GLY A 413 -2.24 17.93 -12.74
CA GLY A 413 -1.24 17.43 -13.67
C GLY A 413 -1.46 17.91 -15.10
N VAL A 414 -0.42 17.86 -15.93
CA VAL A 414 -0.55 18.06 -17.37
C VAL A 414 -1.40 16.93 -17.98
N PRO A 415 -2.38 17.21 -18.87
CA PRO A 415 -3.24 16.21 -19.52
C PRO A 415 -2.49 14.98 -20.05
N ARG A 416 -3.03 13.80 -19.71
CA ARG A 416 -2.43 12.50 -19.99
C ARG A 416 -2.41 12.20 -21.50
N THR A 417 -1.24 11.81 -21.99
CA THR A 417 -1.02 11.31 -23.35
C THR A 417 -0.29 9.96 -23.32
N SER A 418 -0.03 9.36 -24.47
CA SER A 418 0.78 8.16 -24.64
C SER A 418 2.26 8.30 -24.19
N TYR A 419 2.74 9.52 -23.93
CA TYR A 419 4.14 9.80 -23.54
C TYR A 419 4.28 10.58 -22.21
N THR A 420 3.17 10.99 -21.57
CA THR A 420 3.23 11.63 -20.25
C THR A 420 3.49 10.60 -19.15
N ASN A 421 4.33 10.97 -18.19
CA ASN A 421 4.61 10.15 -17.01
C ASN A 421 4.74 11.05 -15.78
N ASN A 422 3.57 11.46 -15.27
CA ASN A 422 3.39 12.35 -14.14
C ASN A 422 2.57 11.65 -13.04
N ASN A 423 3.04 11.68 -11.79
CA ASN A 423 2.30 11.16 -10.64
C ASN A 423 1.90 12.28 -9.68
N MET A 424 0.74 12.13 -9.03
CA MET A 424 0.27 13.10 -8.04
C MET A 424 1.07 13.03 -6.73
N LEU A 425 1.13 11.83 -6.12
CA LEU A 425 1.70 11.64 -4.79
C LEU A 425 2.30 10.23 -4.65
N ALA A 426 3.56 10.15 -4.19
CA ALA A 426 4.18 8.90 -3.76
C ALA A 426 4.52 8.96 -2.26
N MET A 427 4.24 7.89 -1.52
CA MET A 427 4.55 7.75 -0.10
C MET A 427 5.20 6.38 0.15
N ASP A 428 6.47 6.34 0.57
CA ASP A 428 7.13 5.10 1.00
C ASP A 428 8.03 5.35 2.22
N ASN A 429 8.38 4.28 2.94
CA ASN A 429 9.09 4.36 4.22
C ASN A 429 8.38 5.31 5.21
N THR A 430 7.06 5.10 5.34
CA THR A 430 6.12 5.90 6.12
C THR A 430 5.30 5.04 7.09
N ALA A 431 4.91 5.63 8.21
CA ALA A 431 3.97 5.07 9.18
C ALA A 431 2.96 6.13 9.61
N ASP A 432 1.75 5.72 10.03
CA ASP A 432 0.77 6.63 10.66
C ASP A 432 0.57 7.94 9.89
N ALA A 433 0.19 7.80 8.61
CA ALA A 433 0.13 8.88 7.64
C ALA A 433 -1.26 8.98 6.98
N TRP A 434 -1.57 10.10 6.35
CA TRP A 434 -2.87 10.29 5.71
C TRP A 434 -2.86 11.17 4.45
N VAL A 435 -3.86 10.92 3.60
CA VAL A 435 -4.27 11.76 2.48
C VAL A 435 -5.77 12.02 2.65
N SER A 436 -6.20 13.28 2.73
CA SER A 436 -7.59 13.63 3.10
C SER A 436 -8.12 14.84 2.35
N ASP A 437 -9.27 14.73 1.68
CA ASP A 437 -9.85 15.82 0.86
C ASP A 437 -8.84 16.34 -0.19
N VAL A 438 -8.53 15.50 -1.17
CA VAL A 438 -7.58 15.83 -2.25
C VAL A 438 -8.20 15.52 -3.61
N VAL A 439 -8.24 16.51 -4.49
CA VAL A 439 -8.58 16.34 -5.91
C VAL A 439 -7.29 16.23 -6.72
N GLY A 440 -7.21 15.24 -7.61
CA GLY A 440 -6.06 15.01 -8.49
C GLY A 440 -6.49 14.94 -9.96
N ASP A 441 -6.30 16.03 -10.69
CA ASP A 441 -6.62 16.09 -12.12
C ASP A 441 -5.46 15.59 -12.99
N ASN A 442 -5.78 14.83 -14.03
CA ASN A 442 -4.94 14.58 -15.21
C ASN A 442 -3.57 13.89 -14.96
N PHE A 443 -3.30 13.35 -13.77
CA PHE A 443 -2.07 12.58 -13.52
C PHE A 443 -2.13 11.18 -14.13
N THR A 444 -0.99 10.72 -14.66
CA THR A 444 -0.81 9.37 -15.19
C THR A 444 -0.94 8.30 -14.10
N SER A 445 -0.44 8.57 -12.88
CA SER A 445 -0.79 7.81 -11.67
C SER A 445 -1.24 8.75 -10.57
N GLY A 446 -2.28 8.41 -9.81
CA GLY A 446 -2.69 9.21 -8.65
C GLY A 446 -1.75 8.97 -7.47
N LEU A 447 -2.11 7.99 -6.63
CA LEU A 447 -1.41 7.70 -5.38
C LEU A 447 -0.58 6.43 -5.46
N ILE A 448 0.71 6.50 -5.11
CA ILE A 448 1.63 5.36 -5.02
C ILE A 448 2.07 5.19 -3.57
N LEU A 449 1.51 4.20 -2.87
CA LEU A 449 1.98 3.78 -1.54
C LEU A 449 2.99 2.63 -1.69
N GLY A 450 4.23 2.83 -1.26
CA GLY A 450 5.31 1.86 -1.45
C GLY A 450 5.37 0.74 -0.41
N SER A 451 6.37 -0.14 -0.54
CA SER A 451 6.44 -1.42 0.21
C SER A 451 6.74 -1.30 1.71
N LYS A 452 7.13 -0.10 2.16
CA LYS A 452 7.43 0.26 3.55
C LYS A 452 6.44 1.28 4.12
N ALA A 453 5.37 1.60 3.40
CA ALA A 453 4.23 2.37 3.91
C ALA A 453 3.36 1.48 4.81
N SER A 454 2.93 2.01 5.97
CA SER A 454 2.09 1.27 6.93
C SER A 454 1.13 2.16 7.70
N ARG A 455 -0.05 1.63 8.06
CA ARG A 455 -1.09 2.35 8.83
C ARG A 455 -1.43 3.71 8.19
N VAL A 456 -1.96 3.66 6.97
CA VAL A 456 -2.24 4.85 6.13
C VAL A 456 -3.73 4.96 5.85
N THR A 457 -4.31 6.15 6.04
CA THR A 457 -5.69 6.46 5.60
C THR A 457 -5.66 7.36 4.36
N VAL A 458 -6.36 6.96 3.31
CA VAL A 458 -6.61 7.73 2.09
C VAL A 458 -8.11 7.94 2.02
N THR A 459 -8.61 9.14 2.36
CA THR A 459 -10.05 9.40 2.47
C THR A 459 -10.49 10.60 1.64
N GLN A 460 -11.65 10.50 0.99
CA GLN A 460 -12.21 11.57 0.16
C GLN A 460 -11.23 12.08 -0.92
N VAL A 461 -10.49 11.16 -1.55
CA VAL A 461 -9.61 11.48 -2.69
C VAL A 461 -10.37 11.28 -4.00
N ALA A 462 -10.41 12.29 -4.84
CA ALA A 462 -11.10 12.26 -6.14
C ALA A 462 -10.10 12.46 -7.28
N LEU A 463 -9.95 11.45 -8.14
CA LEU A 463 -9.10 11.50 -9.31
C LEU A 463 -9.94 11.73 -10.57
N THR A 464 -9.48 12.59 -11.46
CA THR A 464 -10.27 13.14 -12.57
C THR A 464 -9.44 13.25 -13.84
N HIS A 465 -9.98 12.80 -14.98
CA HIS A 465 -9.25 12.80 -16.26
C HIS A 465 -10.06 13.48 -17.37
N GLU A 466 -9.46 14.47 -18.01
CA GLU A 466 -10.01 15.18 -19.16
C GLU A 466 -9.53 14.51 -20.46
N ASN A 467 -10.30 13.54 -20.98
CA ASN A 467 -10.02 12.88 -22.25
C ASN A 467 -10.30 13.80 -23.44
N ASN A 468 -9.44 14.81 -23.64
CA ASN A 468 -9.54 15.87 -24.64
C ASN A 468 -9.28 15.43 -26.10
N GLY A 469 -9.36 14.12 -26.39
CA GLY A 469 -9.08 13.55 -27.72
C GLY A 469 -7.60 13.26 -28.02
N ALA A 470 -6.69 13.42 -27.04
CA ALA A 470 -5.30 12.99 -27.18
C ALA A 470 -5.13 11.48 -27.38
N ASP A 471 -3.94 11.06 -27.85
CA ASP A 471 -3.55 9.65 -27.99
C ASP A 471 -3.43 8.94 -26.63
N VAL A 472 -4.56 8.57 -26.03
CA VAL A 472 -4.61 7.79 -24.78
C VAL A 472 -4.52 6.29 -25.09
N PRO A 473 -3.53 5.53 -24.56
CA PRO A 473 -3.36 4.12 -24.90
C PRO A 473 -4.47 3.21 -24.37
N CYS A 474 -5.52 2.98 -25.17
CA CYS A 474 -6.55 1.98 -24.89
C CYS A 474 -6.06 0.51 -25.00
N LYS A 475 -4.77 0.31 -25.29
CA LYS A 475 -4.11 -0.99 -25.43
C LYS A 475 -2.69 -0.89 -24.86
N GLY A 476 -2.30 -1.86 -24.05
CA GLY A 476 -0.98 -1.90 -23.41
C GLY A 476 -1.09 -2.21 -21.92
N ALA A 477 -0.13 -1.73 -21.14
CA ALA A 477 -0.20 -1.76 -19.68
C ALA A 477 -1.11 -0.64 -19.18
N LYS A 478 -1.98 -0.95 -18.21
CA LYS A 478 -2.76 0.06 -17.48
C LYS A 478 -1.87 0.78 -16.48
N PHE A 479 -2.07 2.09 -16.30
CA PHE A 479 -1.50 2.84 -15.19
C PHE A 479 -2.34 2.63 -13.92
N ALA A 480 -1.90 3.11 -12.75
CA ALA A 480 -2.61 2.93 -11.49
C ALA A 480 -3.08 4.27 -10.90
N GLU A 481 -4.39 4.43 -10.77
CA GLU A 481 -5.01 5.56 -10.06
C GLU A 481 -4.59 5.53 -8.58
N ILE A 482 -4.66 4.33 -7.97
CA ILE A 482 -4.18 4.07 -6.61
C ILE A 482 -3.40 2.74 -6.62
N SER A 483 -2.12 2.79 -6.23
CA SER A 483 -1.23 1.64 -6.12
C SER A 483 -0.80 1.43 -4.67
N VAL A 484 -0.98 0.21 -4.14
CA VAL A 484 -0.69 -0.13 -2.74
C VAL A 484 0.31 -1.28 -2.63
N GLY A 485 1.55 -0.96 -2.29
CA GLY A 485 2.58 -1.91 -1.89
C GLY A 485 2.68 -2.16 -0.38
N GLY A 486 2.07 -1.27 0.42
CA GLY A 486 2.14 -1.29 1.89
C GLY A 486 1.10 -2.19 2.57
N THR A 487 0.98 -2.05 3.89
CA THR A 487 0.08 -2.85 4.73
C THR A 487 -0.68 -1.98 5.73
N GLN A 488 -1.84 -2.44 6.23
CA GLN A 488 -2.72 -1.64 7.09
C GLN A 488 -3.15 -0.33 6.40
N VAL A 489 -3.41 -0.38 5.09
CA VAL A 489 -3.89 0.77 4.30
C VAL A 489 -5.41 0.73 4.21
N LEU A 490 -6.07 1.84 4.56
CA LEU A 490 -7.47 2.12 4.28
C LEU A 490 -7.57 3.15 3.16
N VAL A 491 -8.23 2.79 2.06
CA VAL A 491 -8.70 3.73 1.03
C VAL A 491 -10.21 3.80 1.14
N ASP A 492 -10.77 4.98 1.39
CA ASP A 492 -12.16 5.15 1.83
C ASP A 492 -12.84 6.34 1.13
N ARG A 493 -14.10 6.16 0.70
CA ARG A 493 -14.94 7.20 0.05
C ARG A 493 -14.25 7.97 -1.08
N SER A 494 -13.27 7.34 -1.70
CA SER A 494 -12.45 7.89 -2.78
C SER A 494 -13.04 7.49 -4.13
N SER A 495 -12.68 8.19 -5.19
CA SER A 495 -13.23 7.96 -6.53
C SER A 495 -12.21 8.23 -7.64
N SER A 496 -12.43 7.65 -8.80
CA SER A 496 -11.75 8.03 -10.04
C SER A 496 -12.77 8.11 -11.19
N THR A 497 -12.74 9.21 -11.94
CA THR A 497 -13.70 9.54 -12.99
C THR A 497 -13.00 9.87 -14.30
N GLY A 498 -13.46 9.25 -15.40
CA GLY A 498 -12.87 9.45 -16.73
C GLY A 498 -11.54 8.71 -16.95
N ALA A 499 -11.06 7.96 -15.97
CA ALA A 499 -9.80 7.23 -16.09
C ALA A 499 -9.85 6.18 -17.21
N ALA A 500 -9.00 6.38 -18.22
CA ALA A 500 -8.92 5.57 -19.42
C ALA A 500 -7.95 4.41 -19.25
N ALA A 501 -8.41 3.17 -19.45
CA ALA A 501 -7.60 1.95 -19.34
C ALA A 501 -6.69 1.92 -18.09
N SER A 502 -7.22 2.26 -16.91
CA SER A 502 -6.48 2.36 -15.64
C SER A 502 -6.84 1.24 -14.66
N PHE A 503 -5.94 0.93 -13.73
CA PHE A 503 -6.30 0.28 -12.47
C PHE A 503 -6.82 1.34 -11.49
N TYR A 504 -8.12 1.34 -11.21
CA TYR A 504 -8.74 2.20 -10.20
C TYR A 504 -8.14 1.98 -8.80
N TYR A 505 -7.80 0.74 -8.51
CA TYR A 505 -7.02 0.35 -7.36
C TYR A 505 -6.27 -0.94 -7.71
N ALA A 506 -4.99 -0.98 -7.39
CA ALA A 506 -4.15 -2.17 -7.52
C ALA A 506 -3.24 -2.33 -6.31
N THR A 507 -3.07 -3.55 -5.81
CA THR A 507 -1.92 -3.87 -4.98
C THR A 507 -0.68 -4.09 -5.86
N ALA A 508 0.50 -3.73 -5.37
CA ALA A 508 1.77 -4.01 -6.03
C ALA A 508 2.15 -5.51 -5.93
N ALA A 509 3.44 -5.82 -6.08
CA ALA A 509 3.97 -7.18 -5.90
C ALA A 509 4.19 -7.52 -4.42
N ARG A 510 3.94 -8.78 -4.01
CA ARG A 510 4.31 -9.35 -2.69
C ARG A 510 3.71 -8.61 -1.49
N VAL A 511 2.47 -8.13 -1.61
CA VAL A 511 1.84 -7.19 -0.65
C VAL A 511 1.10 -7.92 0.47
N PRO A 512 1.45 -7.72 1.75
CA PRO A 512 0.74 -8.31 2.88
C PRO A 512 -0.42 -7.43 3.36
N GLY A 513 -1.55 -8.06 3.66
CA GLY A 513 -2.72 -7.40 4.24
C GLY A 513 -2.61 -7.20 5.76
N PRO A 514 -3.66 -6.70 6.42
CA PRO A 514 -4.93 -6.28 5.81
C PRO A 514 -4.78 -4.95 5.06
N ASN A 515 -5.41 -4.84 3.90
CA ASN A 515 -5.62 -3.60 3.16
C ASN A 515 -7.10 -3.51 2.77
N VAL A 516 -7.67 -2.32 2.74
CA VAL A 516 -9.12 -2.10 2.58
C VAL A 516 -9.40 -1.02 1.54
N LEU A 517 -10.30 -1.31 0.60
CA LEU A 517 -10.90 -0.36 -0.33
C LEU A 517 -12.41 -0.24 -0.04
N LEU A 518 -12.78 0.82 0.68
CA LEU A 518 -14.11 1.05 1.26
C LEU A 518 -14.90 2.13 0.50
N ASN A 519 -16.13 1.81 0.10
CA ASN A 519 -17.07 2.74 -0.56
C ASN A 519 -16.48 3.50 -1.77
N PHE A 520 -15.55 2.87 -2.50
CA PHE A 520 -14.90 3.47 -3.67
C PHE A 520 -15.84 3.59 -4.87
N LYS A 521 -15.70 4.65 -5.67
CA LYS A 521 -16.48 4.86 -6.92
C LYS A 521 -15.61 5.00 -8.15
N GLY A 522 -15.71 4.04 -9.07
CA GLY A 522 -15.08 4.10 -10.39
C GLY A 522 -16.09 4.50 -11.46
N THR A 523 -15.90 5.68 -12.06
CA THR A 523 -16.67 6.13 -13.23
C THR A 523 -15.76 6.08 -14.46
N PRO A 524 -16.15 5.39 -15.54
CA PRO A 524 -15.26 5.14 -16.67
C PRO A 524 -15.09 6.34 -17.60
N ASP A 525 -14.14 6.23 -18.52
CA ASP A 525 -14.13 7.04 -19.75
C ASP A 525 -15.28 6.63 -20.70
N THR A 526 -15.40 7.35 -21.81
CA THR A 526 -16.27 7.00 -22.95
C THR A 526 -15.47 6.56 -24.18
N VAL A 527 -14.24 6.06 -23.97
CA VAL A 527 -13.22 5.90 -25.05
C VAL A 527 -12.54 4.54 -25.00
N CYS A 528 -11.68 4.28 -24.01
CA CYS A 528 -10.88 3.07 -23.93
C CYS A 528 -11.57 1.90 -23.25
N GLY A 529 -12.66 2.13 -22.53
CA GLY A 529 -13.60 1.06 -22.17
C GLY A 529 -13.02 -0.07 -21.31
N SER A 530 -11.99 0.16 -20.48
CA SER A 530 -11.21 -0.93 -19.88
C SER A 530 -10.55 -0.68 -18.50
N SER A 531 -11.16 0.06 -17.57
CA SER A 531 -10.59 0.31 -16.22
C SER A 531 -11.11 -0.66 -15.15
N SER A 532 -10.28 -1.11 -14.20
CA SER A 532 -10.63 -2.17 -13.24
C SER A 532 -10.08 -1.96 -11.82
N ILE A 533 -10.70 -2.60 -10.82
CA ILE A 533 -10.09 -2.80 -9.49
C ILE A 533 -9.41 -4.17 -9.52
N GLN A 534 -8.08 -4.22 -9.40
CA GLN A 534 -7.34 -5.45 -9.67
C GLN A 534 -5.93 -5.44 -9.05
N PRO A 535 -5.61 -6.33 -8.08
CA PRO A 535 -4.23 -6.68 -7.72
C PRO A 535 -3.33 -6.89 -8.93
N HIS A 536 -2.17 -6.25 -8.95
CA HIS A 536 -1.41 -6.13 -10.20
C HIS A 536 -0.61 -7.40 -10.54
N GLN A 537 0.09 -8.01 -9.58
CA GLN A 537 1.05 -9.09 -9.89
C GLN A 537 1.63 -9.78 -8.65
N ARG A 538 2.18 -10.99 -8.83
CA ARG A 538 3.19 -11.59 -7.94
C ARG A 538 2.79 -11.65 -6.45
N TRP A 539 1.58 -12.15 -6.18
CA TRP A 539 1.00 -12.47 -4.84
C TRP A 539 0.87 -11.32 -3.84
N ALA A 540 -0.25 -10.60 -3.89
CA ALA A 540 -0.78 -9.90 -2.72
C ALA A 540 -1.63 -10.83 -1.84
N THR A 541 -1.89 -10.45 -0.60
CA THR A 541 -2.85 -11.14 0.29
C THR A 541 -3.63 -10.19 1.18
N GLY A 542 -4.80 -10.63 1.67
CA GLY A 542 -5.58 -9.88 2.66
C GLY A 542 -6.07 -8.52 2.16
N LEU A 543 -6.63 -8.46 0.95
CA LEU A 543 -7.34 -7.29 0.44
C LEU A 543 -8.86 -7.45 0.66
N LEU A 544 -9.49 -6.47 1.29
CA LEU A 544 -10.95 -6.35 1.33
C LEU A 544 -11.41 -5.19 0.43
N ILE A 545 -12.36 -5.47 -0.46
CA ILE A 545 -13.04 -4.49 -1.31
C ILE A 545 -14.50 -4.45 -0.85
N ASP A 546 -14.92 -3.36 -0.24
CA ASP A 546 -16.13 -3.28 0.59
C ASP A 546 -17.02 -2.11 0.15
N GLY A 547 -18.22 -2.42 -0.37
CA GLY A 547 -19.15 -1.42 -0.88
C GLY A 547 -18.66 -0.64 -2.11
N ALA A 548 -17.67 -1.16 -2.84
CA ALA A 548 -17.15 -0.52 -4.05
C ALA A 548 -18.20 -0.53 -5.17
N THR A 549 -18.28 0.55 -5.96
CA THR A 549 -19.22 0.67 -7.09
C THR A 549 -18.45 1.08 -8.34
N LEU A 550 -18.49 0.22 -9.36
CA LEU A 550 -18.02 0.54 -10.72
C LEU A 550 -19.24 0.82 -11.60
N ALA A 551 -19.29 2.00 -12.22
CA ALA A 551 -20.36 2.37 -13.13
C ALA A 551 -20.26 1.59 -14.46
N ALA A 552 -21.41 1.21 -15.02
CA ALA A 552 -21.47 0.55 -16.32
C ALA A 552 -20.93 1.46 -17.44
N ASN A 553 -20.33 0.87 -18.46
CA ASN A 553 -19.70 1.58 -19.57
C ASN A 553 -20.41 1.31 -20.91
N PRO A 554 -20.60 2.33 -21.77
CA PRO A 554 -21.30 2.16 -23.05
C PRO A 554 -20.44 1.55 -24.18
N VAL A 555 -19.12 1.42 -23.99
CA VAL A 555 -18.17 1.00 -25.04
C VAL A 555 -17.84 -0.50 -24.96
N SER A 556 -17.80 -1.08 -23.75
CA SER A 556 -17.50 -2.52 -23.56
C SER A 556 -18.16 -3.10 -22.32
N THR A 557 -18.89 -4.21 -22.51
CA THR A 557 -19.55 -4.97 -21.44
C THR A 557 -18.60 -5.84 -20.61
N ASN A 558 -17.39 -6.11 -21.11
CA ASN A 558 -16.53 -7.19 -20.62
C ASN A 558 -15.23 -6.71 -19.94
N ALA A 559 -15.10 -5.40 -19.70
CA ALA A 559 -13.80 -4.79 -19.39
C ALA A 559 -13.80 -3.82 -18.18
N TYR A 560 -14.91 -3.76 -17.43
CA TYR A 560 -15.00 -3.06 -16.15
C TYR A 560 -15.33 -4.03 -15.03
N SER A 561 -14.31 -4.39 -14.26
CA SER A 561 -14.41 -5.50 -13.32
C SER A 561 -13.62 -5.29 -12.03
N ILE A 562 -14.05 -6.05 -11.02
CA ILE A 562 -13.30 -6.31 -9.79
C ILE A 562 -12.71 -7.72 -9.92
N ASP A 563 -11.38 -7.76 -10.10
CA ASP A 563 -10.64 -8.96 -10.49
C ASP A 563 -9.73 -9.44 -9.35
N LEU A 564 -9.95 -10.64 -8.83
CA LEU A 564 -9.08 -11.36 -7.90
C LEU A 564 -8.56 -12.65 -8.59
N THR A 565 -7.52 -12.53 -9.42
CA THR A 565 -7.22 -13.50 -10.49
C THR A 565 -5.75 -13.98 -10.58
N ASN A 566 -5.57 -15.07 -11.31
CA ASN A 566 -4.33 -15.37 -12.03
C ASN A 566 -4.24 -14.45 -13.27
N ARG A 567 -3.14 -13.71 -13.38
CA ARG A 567 -2.79 -12.86 -14.53
C ARG A 567 -1.77 -13.52 -15.47
N GLY A 568 -1.34 -14.74 -15.13
CA GLY A 568 -0.57 -15.65 -15.98
C GLY A 568 0.66 -15.00 -16.59
N THR A 569 0.71 -15.03 -17.93
CA THR A 569 1.88 -14.62 -18.73
C THR A 569 1.93 -13.12 -19.03
N ALA A 570 1.06 -12.29 -18.45
CA ALA A 570 1.18 -10.83 -18.53
C ALA A 570 2.53 -10.34 -17.97
N GLY A 571 3.06 -9.21 -18.46
CA GLY A 571 4.40 -8.70 -18.09
C GLY A 571 5.51 -9.75 -18.30
N THR A 572 6.46 -9.83 -17.37
CA THR A 572 7.44 -10.94 -17.26
C THR A 572 6.89 -12.11 -16.43
N GLY A 573 5.58 -12.40 -16.50
CA GLY A 573 4.93 -13.43 -15.69
C GLY A 573 4.36 -12.85 -14.39
N GLN A 574 3.20 -12.20 -14.47
CA GLN A 574 2.49 -11.67 -13.31
C GLN A 574 1.87 -12.76 -12.43
N GLY A 575 1.51 -13.91 -13.02
CA GLY A 575 0.98 -15.10 -12.35
C GLY A 575 -0.20 -14.81 -11.42
N TRP A 576 -0.36 -15.61 -10.35
CA TRP A 576 -1.34 -15.31 -9.30
C TRP A 576 -1.09 -13.93 -8.71
N ALA A 577 -2.07 -13.04 -8.86
CA ALA A 577 -1.98 -11.68 -8.37
C ALA A 577 -2.41 -11.55 -6.90
N ILE A 578 -3.32 -12.41 -6.44
CA ILE A 578 -3.82 -12.40 -5.06
C ILE A 578 -4.34 -13.76 -4.58
N GLY A 579 -4.14 -14.04 -3.29
CA GLY A 579 -4.93 -14.97 -2.48
C GLY A 579 -5.54 -14.25 -1.27
N TRP A 580 -6.52 -14.86 -0.59
CA TRP A 580 -7.14 -14.33 0.63
C TRP A 580 -7.75 -12.92 0.46
N GLY A 581 -8.25 -12.63 -0.74
CA GLY A 581 -8.99 -11.41 -1.07
C GLY A 581 -10.51 -11.59 -0.96
N VAL A 582 -11.22 -10.55 -0.54
CA VAL A 582 -12.68 -10.54 -0.37
C VAL A 582 -13.29 -9.36 -1.11
N VAL A 583 -14.29 -9.62 -1.95
CA VAL A 583 -15.21 -8.61 -2.48
C VAL A 583 -16.53 -8.71 -1.70
N TRP A 584 -16.94 -7.61 -1.08
CA TRP A 584 -18.08 -7.54 -0.15
C TRP A 584 -19.07 -6.47 -0.58
N ASN A 585 -20.35 -6.82 -0.71
CA ASN A 585 -21.48 -5.93 -1.04
C ASN A 585 -21.19 -4.87 -2.14
N SER A 586 -20.40 -5.25 -3.13
CA SER A 586 -19.90 -4.35 -4.18
C SER A 586 -20.70 -4.48 -5.48
N VAL A 587 -20.56 -3.53 -6.40
CA VAL A 587 -21.29 -3.45 -7.67
C VAL A 587 -20.33 -3.32 -8.84
N GLY A 588 -20.44 -4.19 -9.84
CA GLY A 588 -19.59 -4.22 -11.04
C GLY A 588 -19.71 -5.56 -11.78
N ALA A 589 -18.79 -5.85 -12.71
CA ALA A 589 -18.52 -7.24 -13.11
C ALA A 589 -17.42 -7.84 -12.22
N PHE A 590 -17.36 -9.16 -12.11
CA PHE A 590 -16.46 -9.86 -11.19
C PHE A 590 -15.70 -10.98 -11.87
N ASN A 591 -14.40 -11.08 -11.58
CA ASN A 591 -13.57 -12.22 -11.99
C ASN A 591 -12.80 -12.69 -10.76
N VAL A 592 -13.31 -13.70 -10.05
CA VAL A 592 -12.79 -14.13 -8.75
C VAL A 592 -12.41 -15.60 -8.84
N GLN A 593 -11.14 -15.91 -8.59
CA GLN A 593 -10.53 -17.23 -8.79
C GLN A 593 -9.89 -17.73 -7.49
N ALA A 594 -9.89 -19.05 -7.27
CA ALA A 594 -9.25 -19.69 -6.13
C ALA A 594 -7.82 -20.16 -6.49
N PRO A 595 -6.76 -19.58 -5.91
CA PRO A 595 -5.40 -20.09 -6.07
C PRO A 595 -5.23 -21.43 -5.33
N PRO A 596 -4.31 -22.32 -5.73
CA PRO A 596 -4.00 -23.54 -4.99
C PRO A 596 -3.71 -23.25 -3.49
N GLY A 597 -4.42 -23.93 -2.60
CA GLY A 597 -4.26 -23.76 -1.14
C GLY A 597 -4.74 -22.42 -0.57
N SER A 598 -5.50 -21.64 -1.34
CA SER A 598 -6.05 -20.33 -0.95
C SER A 598 -7.50 -20.19 -1.42
N MET A 599 -8.23 -19.23 -0.86
CA MET A 599 -9.51 -18.80 -1.41
C MET A 599 -9.50 -17.29 -1.72
N ASN A 600 -10.30 -16.87 -2.69
CA ASN A 600 -10.77 -15.50 -2.84
C ASN A 600 -12.30 -15.54 -2.87
N TRP A 601 -12.98 -14.57 -2.25
CA TRP A 601 -14.43 -14.60 -2.03
C TRP A 601 -15.15 -13.46 -2.74
N LEU A 602 -16.38 -13.74 -3.22
CA LEU A 602 -17.33 -12.76 -3.75
C LEU A 602 -18.64 -12.88 -2.97
N ILE A 603 -18.93 -11.91 -2.10
CA ILE A 603 -20.02 -11.99 -1.10
C ILE A 603 -20.99 -10.82 -1.26
N GLY A 604 -22.28 -11.11 -1.35
CA GLY A 604 -23.38 -10.12 -1.36
C GLY A 604 -23.34 -9.11 -2.52
N SER A 605 -22.53 -9.37 -3.55
CA SER A 605 -22.18 -8.38 -4.55
C SER A 605 -23.05 -8.52 -5.81
N THR A 606 -23.33 -7.39 -6.48
CA THR A 606 -24.35 -7.31 -7.54
C THR A 606 -23.73 -7.03 -8.91
N GLY A 607 -24.06 -7.87 -9.89
CA GLY A 607 -23.60 -7.79 -11.27
C GLY A 607 -23.11 -9.14 -11.82
N ALA A 608 -22.45 -9.10 -12.98
CA ALA A 608 -22.10 -10.31 -13.74
C ALA A 608 -20.79 -10.94 -13.23
N VAL A 609 -20.79 -12.26 -13.02
CA VAL A 609 -19.56 -13.04 -12.77
C VAL A 609 -19.05 -13.59 -14.09
N MET A 610 -17.78 -13.37 -14.40
CA MET A 610 -17.16 -13.87 -15.62
C MET A 610 -16.95 -15.40 -15.56
N PRO A 611 -17.30 -16.16 -16.62
CA PRO A 611 -17.10 -17.61 -16.66
C PRO A 611 -15.63 -17.99 -16.50
N GLN A 612 -15.37 -18.97 -15.63
CA GLN A 612 -14.01 -19.46 -15.38
C GLN A 612 -13.70 -20.64 -16.32
N THR A 613 -12.64 -20.48 -17.13
CA THR A 613 -12.29 -21.41 -18.22
C THR A 613 -10.93 -22.08 -18.06
N THR A 614 -10.04 -21.53 -17.22
CA THR A 614 -8.67 -22.04 -16.99
C THR A 614 -8.34 -22.31 -15.53
N GLU A 615 -8.92 -21.54 -14.61
CA GLU A 615 -8.66 -21.62 -13.16
C GLU A 615 -9.91 -22.07 -12.39
N ALA A 616 -9.72 -22.51 -11.15
CA ALA A 616 -10.81 -22.72 -10.22
C ALA A 616 -11.49 -21.38 -9.89
N ALA A 617 -12.83 -21.37 -9.84
CA ALA A 617 -13.59 -20.23 -9.34
C ALA A 617 -13.31 -20.00 -7.85
N GLY A 618 -13.31 -18.73 -7.44
CA GLY A 618 -13.43 -18.36 -6.04
C GLY A 618 -14.84 -18.66 -5.51
N ASP A 619 -15.01 -18.60 -4.20
CA ASP A 619 -16.29 -18.88 -3.56
C ASP A 619 -17.25 -17.69 -3.75
N VAL A 620 -18.48 -17.98 -4.17
CA VAL A 620 -19.50 -16.98 -4.50
C VAL A 620 -20.72 -17.19 -3.60
N ASP A 621 -21.04 -16.19 -2.78
CA ASP A 621 -22.06 -16.23 -1.74
C ASP A 621 -23.03 -15.04 -1.89
N SER A 622 -24.34 -15.32 -1.89
CA SER A 622 -25.40 -14.31 -2.03
C SER A 622 -25.23 -13.35 -3.23
N LEU A 623 -24.87 -13.88 -4.41
CA LEU A 623 -24.74 -13.09 -5.63
C LEU A 623 -26.05 -12.34 -5.96
N ASN A 624 -25.94 -11.05 -6.27
CA ASN A 624 -27.04 -10.10 -6.47
C ASN A 624 -27.95 -9.85 -5.25
N VAL A 625 -27.58 -10.33 -4.05
CA VAL A 625 -28.33 -10.13 -2.81
C VAL A 625 -27.38 -9.62 -1.71
N PRO A 626 -27.27 -8.30 -1.50
CA PRO A 626 -26.44 -7.73 -0.43
C PRO A 626 -26.71 -8.35 0.93
N VAL A 627 -25.66 -8.64 1.70
CA VAL A 627 -25.73 -9.31 3.00
C VAL A 627 -25.53 -8.33 4.16
N ALA A 628 -25.96 -8.73 5.37
CA ALA A 628 -25.57 -8.09 6.62
C ALA A 628 -24.24 -8.68 7.14
N PRO A 629 -23.26 -7.87 7.60
CA PRO A 629 -23.24 -6.40 7.60
C PRO A 629 -23.15 -5.75 6.21
N LYS A 630 -23.71 -4.54 6.07
CA LYS A 630 -23.52 -3.67 4.91
C LYS A 630 -22.03 -3.49 4.55
N SER A 631 -21.18 -3.31 5.56
CA SER A 631 -19.71 -3.28 5.40
C SER A 631 -19.05 -4.19 6.42
N LEU A 632 -18.20 -5.10 5.93
CA LEU A 632 -17.42 -6.00 6.77
C LEU A 632 -16.40 -5.21 7.59
N TYR A 633 -15.67 -4.26 6.99
CA TYR A 633 -14.67 -3.46 7.69
C TYR A 633 -15.27 -2.65 8.82
N LEU A 634 -16.38 -1.93 8.58
CA LEU A 634 -17.01 -1.10 9.62
C LEU A 634 -17.59 -1.96 10.76
N ALA A 635 -18.14 -3.14 10.45
CA ALA A 635 -18.61 -4.08 11.47
C ALA A 635 -17.47 -4.64 12.33
N GLN A 636 -16.35 -5.03 11.71
CA GLN A 636 -15.14 -5.48 12.40
C GLN A 636 -14.54 -4.37 13.28
N LEU A 637 -14.44 -3.15 12.74
CA LEU A 637 -13.93 -1.99 13.47
C LEU A 637 -14.82 -1.62 14.67
N CYS A 638 -16.15 -1.70 14.52
CA CYS A 638 -17.07 -1.50 15.64
C CYS A 638 -16.87 -2.59 16.70
N GLN A 639 -16.78 -3.87 16.31
CA GLN A 639 -16.54 -4.97 17.25
C GLN A 639 -15.21 -4.82 18.01
N ARG A 640 -14.16 -4.33 17.36
CA ARG A 640 -12.82 -4.16 17.94
C ARG A 640 -12.70 -2.90 18.80
N SER A 641 -13.34 -1.81 18.42
CA SER A 641 -13.02 -0.45 18.92
C SER A 641 -14.24 0.40 19.31
N GLY A 642 -15.44 -0.19 19.29
CA GLY A 642 -16.71 0.45 19.64
C GLY A 642 -17.28 1.38 18.55
N PRO A 643 -18.54 1.81 18.66
CA PRO A 643 -19.20 2.67 17.66
C PRO A 643 -18.50 4.03 17.51
N GLY A 644 -17.92 4.58 18.59
CA GLY A 644 -17.15 5.82 18.53
C GLY A 644 -15.89 5.74 17.65
N ALA A 645 -15.42 4.54 17.29
CA ALA A 645 -14.36 4.39 16.29
C ALA A 645 -14.87 4.70 14.87
N LEU A 646 -16.13 4.38 14.57
CA LEU A 646 -16.78 4.72 13.30
C LEU A 646 -16.93 6.24 13.19
N THR A 647 -17.45 6.89 14.23
CA THR A 647 -17.67 8.35 14.23
C THR A 647 -16.37 9.14 14.12
N ARG A 648 -15.27 8.64 14.70
CA ARG A 648 -13.92 9.22 14.50
C ARG A 648 -13.40 9.12 13.07
N ILE A 649 -13.89 8.18 12.27
CA ILE A 649 -13.65 8.10 10.82
C ILE A 649 -14.89 8.53 10.01
N GLY A 650 -15.81 9.30 10.60
CA GLY A 650 -16.96 9.89 9.90
C GLY A 650 -18.04 8.90 9.45
N TYR A 651 -18.36 7.89 10.28
CA TYR A 651 -19.44 6.90 10.09
C TYR A 651 -20.35 6.77 11.33
#